data_AF-A0A817Y4P3-F1
#
_entry.id   AF-A0A817Y4P3-F1
#
_cell.length_a   1.000
_cell.length_b   1.000
_cell.length_c   1.000
_cell.angle_alpha   90.00
_cell.angle_beta   90.00
_cell.angle_gamma   90.00
#
_symmetry.space_group_name_H-M   'P 1'
#
loop_
_entity.id
_entity.type
_entity.pdbx_description
1 polymer ?
#
loop_
_entity_poly.entity_id
_entity_poly.type
_entity_poly.pdbx_seq_one_letter_code
_entity_poly.pdbx_strand_id
1 'polypeptide(L)'
;MASKTSLFDLPNELFPCIFQYLSAIDLLKIFSDFESRRLQALIQPFIARLDISQESNEWIQNYLPNILTKNKIIALRLQMNHLVLISEHLLSTNIQSMQVTNWNVSIDFSEQIMAQLRRNLQKLSIVQPDDNEFSDLTSLLFRSDSQLKHLIIKDCVLYIFNGDIETCTRLTHLSIELEGMNPVFILIEHLPNLEELKVRIHSQECIVQTAPNTNGVKPCNKLRSVTFTGWIKYFNHMENFFATFGSTIEYLSMNIDSRYYLFDGKQLEHRLLDKMPRLSSLDLIIFSPLVGNDPIEIETFQSFAWQQFNPIAYWNDVHAKQHMIFTLPYKSDQFEYFSNDFVSNCVSNRSISICFERVRMLSLIPTTPLTLEAFLFIEKVFPNVTTINLTHWIIDLLDESEDEKDRNLTVMDEDLLLDTSLQIRSVTKFCISLWSPFNDYKTFRRFVQLFPNLICLELDIELSLLHDILKHEQEDKFVKTLLARIEQLNITWLIFYHSMGCMPSRTASRVDNVADNPVMRHQHITTGGKFSNGRERNDLEATEGERIEMYSAFINGTRPDEIIQKPWRYDPSRPDQEPRPSNDESVDNDLWDDDHIYSDEERANFMYITLSKMCDLVLHIDSVCSQPLSLLRIETNRSITMSQRQAASLLACAFFCLFPNRSHQTLSKEYENYQDPNFETLFQHGPQSKIEKLKCILHYFRRVTETMPNGVITIQRFALSRSRFPQWPDLNTGLCDLHLTTGKKIEDINSVLQVDFANKYIGGGVLSAGCVQEEIRFTICPEMLVSLLVCEMMQKNECIFLIGCERYSSYKGYANSFQFGGNYEDKTPRDSWGRRWCHVVAMDAIYFRRPSDQYNIKLIERELLKAYTSFRPLGKGSDYEFGIATGNWGCGAFNGDRQLKAIIQLMAASEARRPLIYAAYGDKNLITSFSVLHDYLKEQGATPFKYDPSNPEREPSTSCVQNRSVDQLDSDPVFMPYSSYNLTPPPLLRTGTNRSVTMSQRQAASLLACAFFCLYPNRSDNKQKKGYRNFPNPNFNALYQSGHPKKIEKLKCIFHYFQRITEKMPNGVITVQRFALPKHLSPQWADFTTGLCNLHLTTGQKIEDINNVLQVDFANKYIGGGVLSAGCVQEEIRFSICPEMLVSLLVCEKMEVNECIFLIGCEQYSSYKGYANSFQFDGDYKDNTSKEDIFDAC
;
A
#
# COMPACT_ATOMS: atom_id res chain seq x y z
N MET A 1 14.38 -6.30 42.73
CA MET A 1 14.72 -7.74 42.69
C MET A 1 13.50 -8.65 42.91
N ALA A 2 12.57 -8.35 43.83
CA ALA A 2 11.36 -9.18 44.04
C ALA A 2 10.31 -9.14 42.89
N SER A 3 10.42 -8.20 41.94
CA SER A 3 9.57 -8.12 40.72
C SER A 3 10.11 -8.90 39.52
N LYS A 4 11.35 -9.43 39.58
CA LYS A 4 12.01 -10.11 38.45
C LYS A 4 11.71 -11.61 38.37
N THR A 5 11.09 -12.21 39.39
CA THR A 5 10.74 -13.64 39.42
C THR A 5 9.63 -13.99 38.43
N SER A 6 8.68 -13.10 38.18
CA SER A 6 7.53 -13.37 37.28
C SER A 6 7.87 -13.38 35.79
N LEU A 7 8.99 -12.77 35.37
CA LEU A 7 9.44 -12.86 33.98
C LEU A 7 9.86 -14.29 33.63
N PHE A 8 10.42 -15.03 34.60
CA PHE A 8 10.82 -16.43 34.43
C PHE A 8 9.64 -17.39 34.31
N ASP A 9 8.45 -16.95 34.71
CA ASP A 9 7.21 -17.75 34.62
C ASP A 9 6.55 -17.64 33.24
N LEU A 10 7.02 -16.74 32.36
CA LEU A 10 6.55 -16.66 30.98
C LEU A 10 6.92 -17.94 30.19
N PRO A 11 6.03 -18.47 29.35
CA PRO A 11 6.33 -19.57 28.44
C PRO A 11 7.57 -19.31 27.57
N ASN A 12 8.36 -20.35 27.27
CA ASN A 12 9.54 -20.24 26.40
C ASN A 12 9.19 -19.68 25.02
N GLU A 13 7.99 -20.00 24.56
CA GLU A 13 7.46 -19.69 23.24
C GLU A 13 7.25 -18.19 23.04
N LEU A 14 7.06 -17.42 24.12
CA LEU A 14 6.93 -15.96 24.06
C LEU A 14 8.27 -15.26 23.86
N PHE A 15 9.38 -15.84 24.34
CA PHE A 15 10.68 -15.17 24.33
C PHE A 15 11.24 -14.94 22.93
N PRO A 16 11.22 -15.90 21.98
CA PRO A 16 11.58 -15.62 20.59
C PRO A 16 10.75 -14.48 19.99
N CYS A 17 9.47 -14.39 20.38
CA CYS A 17 8.60 -13.31 19.95
C CYS A 17 9.08 -11.97 20.51
N ILE A 18 9.38 -11.89 21.81
CA ILE A 18 9.91 -10.68 22.45
C ILE A 18 11.32 -10.33 21.93
N PHE A 19 12.16 -11.33 21.68
CA PHE A 19 13.58 -11.13 21.40
C PHE A 19 13.87 -10.66 20.00
N GLN A 20 13.10 -11.13 19.01
CA GLN A 20 13.19 -10.60 17.65
C GLN A 20 12.82 -9.10 17.58
N TYR A 21 12.28 -8.52 18.66
CA TYR A 21 11.90 -7.13 18.77
C TYR A 21 12.95 -6.25 19.42
N LEU A 22 14.06 -6.82 19.87
CA LEU A 22 15.14 -6.10 20.52
C LEU A 22 16.40 -6.31 19.67
N SER A 23 17.20 -5.26 19.48
CA SER A 23 18.50 -5.46 18.83
C SER A 23 19.31 -6.47 19.65
N ALA A 24 20.26 -7.15 19.00
CA ALA A 24 21.17 -8.04 19.74
C ALA A 24 21.85 -7.30 20.93
N ILE A 25 22.09 -6.00 20.80
CA ILE A 25 22.61 -5.16 21.89
C ILE A 25 21.57 -4.91 22.98
N ASP A 26 20.32 -4.59 22.62
CA ASP A 26 19.25 -4.38 23.60
C ASP A 26 18.95 -5.68 24.34
N LEU A 27 18.96 -6.83 23.67
CA LEU A 27 18.89 -8.13 24.31
C LEU A 27 20.01 -8.35 25.32
N LEU A 28 21.23 -7.96 24.97
CA LEU A 28 22.37 -8.04 25.89
C LEU A 28 22.20 -7.06 27.05
N LYS A 29 21.87 -5.80 26.81
CA LYS A 29 21.63 -4.80 27.87
C LYS A 29 20.50 -5.25 28.83
N ILE A 30 19.41 -5.77 28.27
CA ILE A 30 18.21 -6.14 29.02
C ILE A 30 18.39 -7.48 29.73
N PHE A 31 19.02 -8.47 29.11
CA PHE A 31 18.99 -9.85 29.61
C PHE A 31 20.36 -10.45 29.96
N SER A 32 21.50 -9.83 29.59
CA SER A 32 22.82 -10.40 29.89
C SER A 32 23.17 -10.41 31.39
N ASP A 33 22.56 -9.51 32.16
CA ASP A 33 22.71 -9.45 33.63
C ASP A 33 21.94 -10.56 34.36
N PHE A 34 21.11 -11.34 33.67
CA PHE A 34 20.38 -12.45 34.28
C PHE A 34 21.22 -13.73 34.23
N GLU A 35 21.55 -14.26 35.41
CA GLU A 35 22.27 -15.55 35.57
C GLU A 35 21.42 -16.80 35.23
N SER A 36 20.36 -16.65 34.43
CA SER A 36 19.46 -17.74 34.07
C SER A 36 19.92 -18.48 32.83
N ARG A 37 20.39 -19.72 33.01
CA ARG A 37 20.75 -20.62 31.88
C ARG A 37 19.62 -20.76 30.85
N ARG A 38 18.37 -20.73 31.30
CA ARG A 38 17.18 -20.81 30.44
C ARG A 38 17.09 -19.60 29.50
N LEU A 39 17.18 -18.38 30.02
CA LEU A 39 17.13 -17.17 29.21
C LEU A 39 18.36 -17.06 28.30
N GLN A 40 19.56 -17.34 28.82
CA GLN A 40 20.79 -17.32 28.02
C GLN A 40 20.70 -18.27 26.81
N ALA A 41 20.09 -19.46 26.97
CA ALA A 41 19.86 -20.38 25.86
C ALA A 41 18.85 -19.84 24.82
N LEU A 42 17.81 -19.13 25.27
CA LEU A 42 16.79 -18.55 24.38
C LEU A 42 17.31 -17.32 23.61
N ILE A 43 18.22 -16.54 24.19
CA ILE A 43 18.79 -15.32 23.59
C ILE A 43 19.90 -15.67 22.58
N GLN A 44 20.64 -16.76 22.82
CA GLN A 44 21.82 -17.13 22.04
C GLN A 44 21.64 -17.11 20.50
N PRO A 45 20.50 -17.56 19.92
CA PRO A 45 20.27 -17.47 18.47
C PRO A 45 20.21 -16.03 17.94
N PHE A 46 19.74 -15.08 18.76
CA PHE A 46 19.54 -13.68 18.40
C PHE A 46 20.80 -12.83 18.56
N ILE A 47 21.72 -13.23 19.45
CA ILE A 47 22.96 -12.49 19.72
C ILE A 47 24.19 -13.09 19.03
N ALA A 48 24.07 -14.25 18.38
CA ALA A 48 25.20 -14.92 17.72
C ALA A 48 25.86 -14.07 16.62
N ARG A 49 25.10 -13.13 16.02
CA ARG A 49 25.56 -12.14 15.06
C ARG A 49 25.27 -10.76 15.65
N LEU A 50 26.32 -9.99 15.92
CA LEU A 50 26.20 -8.74 16.65
C LEU A 50 26.58 -7.55 15.75
N ASP A 51 25.73 -6.53 15.67
CA ASP A 51 26.05 -5.27 14.99
C ASP A 51 26.20 -4.16 16.04
N ILE A 52 27.43 -3.69 16.23
CA ILE A 52 27.82 -2.60 17.15
C ILE A 52 28.33 -1.39 16.37
N SER A 53 28.03 -1.28 15.08
CA SER A 53 28.47 -0.14 14.26
C SER A 53 27.87 1.20 14.71
N GLN A 54 26.83 1.21 15.54
CA GLN A 54 26.18 2.42 16.03
C GLN A 54 26.42 2.70 17.53
N GLU A 55 27.16 1.84 18.23
CA GLU A 55 27.41 2.01 19.67
C GLU A 55 28.58 2.96 19.95
N SER A 56 28.63 3.53 21.15
CA SER A 56 29.71 4.44 21.53
C SER A 56 31.01 3.71 21.89
N ASN A 57 32.14 4.37 21.70
CA ASN A 57 33.46 3.87 22.12
C ASN A 57 33.49 3.46 23.61
N GLU A 58 32.84 4.25 24.47
CA GLU A 58 32.71 3.98 25.90
C GLU A 58 31.95 2.68 26.16
N TRP A 59 30.84 2.44 25.45
CA TRP A 59 30.08 1.21 25.59
C TRP A 59 30.93 -0.01 25.20
N ILE A 60 31.70 0.12 24.13
CA ILE A 60 32.54 -0.97 23.63
C ILE A 60 33.65 -1.32 24.61
N GLN A 61 34.34 -0.33 25.16
CA GLN A 61 35.37 -0.56 26.17
C GLN A 61 34.81 -1.22 27.44
N ASN A 62 33.65 -0.75 27.90
CA ASN A 62 33.12 -1.15 29.20
C ASN A 62 32.35 -2.49 29.17
N TYR A 63 31.69 -2.83 28.05
CA TYR A 63 30.71 -3.93 28.02
C TYR A 63 31.06 -5.07 27.06
N LEU A 64 31.62 -4.77 25.88
CA LEU A 64 31.84 -5.79 24.85
C LEU A 64 32.77 -6.94 25.30
N PRO A 65 33.88 -6.72 26.03
CA PRO A 65 34.75 -7.81 26.47
C PRO A 65 34.02 -8.87 27.32
N ASN A 66 33.12 -8.43 28.19
CA ASN A 66 32.32 -9.32 29.04
C ASN A 66 31.28 -10.11 28.22
N ILE A 67 30.70 -9.47 27.20
CA ILE A 67 29.75 -10.11 26.27
C ILE A 67 30.45 -11.19 25.46
N LEU A 68 31.62 -10.88 24.90
CA LEU A 68 32.41 -11.78 24.07
C LEU A 68 32.92 -13.01 24.82
N THR A 69 33.17 -12.88 26.12
CA THR A 69 33.59 -14.01 26.98
C THR A 69 32.44 -14.88 27.45
N LYS A 70 31.25 -14.29 27.69
CA LYS A 70 30.07 -15.02 28.18
C LYS A 70 29.23 -15.68 27.08
N ASN A 71 29.24 -15.13 25.86
CA ASN A 71 28.32 -15.51 24.80
C ASN A 71 29.04 -16.03 23.55
N LYS A 72 28.40 -16.94 22.81
CA LYS A 72 28.96 -17.46 21.56
C LYS A 72 28.67 -16.52 20.39
N ILE A 73 29.52 -15.51 20.20
CA ILE A 73 29.45 -14.58 19.06
C ILE A 73 30.27 -15.15 17.89
N ILE A 74 29.64 -15.30 16.71
CA ILE A 74 30.26 -15.87 15.50
C ILE A 74 30.48 -14.81 14.40
N ALA A 75 29.70 -13.73 14.40
CA ALA A 75 29.84 -12.64 13.43
C ALA A 75 29.68 -11.28 14.09
N LEU A 76 30.47 -10.30 13.64
CA LEU A 76 30.48 -8.94 14.21
C LEU A 76 30.46 -7.88 13.10
N ARG A 77 29.60 -6.88 13.21
CA ARG A 77 29.64 -5.64 12.40
C ARG A 77 29.99 -4.46 13.30
N LEU A 78 30.94 -3.63 12.88
CA LEU A 78 31.46 -2.52 13.69
C LEU A 78 32.00 -1.37 12.81
N GLN A 79 32.28 -0.23 13.43
CA GLN A 79 33.01 0.88 12.79
C GLN A 79 34.52 0.74 13.04
N MET A 80 35.34 1.35 12.20
CA MET A 80 36.80 1.25 12.31
C MET A 80 37.36 1.65 13.70
N ASN A 81 36.87 2.73 14.30
CA ASN A 81 37.22 3.16 15.67
C ASN A 81 36.94 2.08 16.73
N HIS A 82 35.91 1.26 16.54
CA HIS A 82 35.55 0.19 17.47
C HIS A 82 36.56 -0.95 17.47
N LEU A 83 37.16 -1.21 16.31
CA LEU A 83 38.13 -2.30 16.13
C LEU A 83 39.37 -2.11 17.00
N VAL A 84 39.87 -0.88 17.08
CA VAL A 84 41.04 -0.53 17.91
C VAL A 84 40.80 -0.89 19.37
N LEU A 85 39.60 -0.60 19.88
CA LEU A 85 39.21 -0.80 21.27
C LEU A 85 39.13 -2.27 21.68
N ILE A 86 38.91 -3.18 20.72
CA ILE A 86 38.58 -4.58 21.00
C ILE A 86 39.68 -5.54 20.54
N SER A 87 40.73 -5.01 19.93
CA SER A 87 41.82 -5.78 19.31
C SER A 87 42.39 -6.85 20.24
N GLU A 88 42.70 -6.50 21.50
CA GLU A 88 43.21 -7.43 22.50
C GLU A 88 42.25 -8.60 22.82
N HIS A 89 40.95 -8.38 22.67
CA HIS A 89 39.93 -9.38 22.97
C HIS A 89 39.62 -10.33 21.81
N LEU A 90 39.93 -9.93 20.56
CA LEU A 90 39.63 -10.75 19.37
C LEU A 90 40.26 -12.14 19.43
N LEU A 91 41.45 -12.26 20.02
CA LEU A 91 42.18 -13.53 20.20
C LEU A 91 41.42 -14.55 21.07
N SER A 92 40.58 -14.07 21.98
CA SER A 92 39.87 -14.90 22.95
C SER A 92 38.49 -15.40 22.48
N THR A 93 38.10 -15.03 21.25
CA THR A 93 36.74 -15.23 20.74
C THR A 93 36.69 -16.19 19.56
N ASN A 94 35.52 -16.80 19.33
CA ASN A 94 35.26 -17.65 18.16
C ASN A 94 34.58 -16.88 17.02
N ILE A 95 34.93 -15.60 16.85
CA ILE A 95 34.40 -14.77 15.76
C ILE A 95 35.01 -15.28 14.45
N GLN A 96 34.16 -15.65 13.49
CA GLN A 96 34.57 -16.19 12.20
C GLN A 96 34.34 -15.20 11.05
N SER A 97 33.41 -14.26 11.23
CA SER A 97 33.04 -13.28 10.22
C SER A 97 33.03 -11.87 10.80
N MET A 98 33.60 -10.90 10.08
CA MET A 98 33.56 -9.50 10.49
C MET A 98 33.24 -8.56 9.32
N GLN A 99 32.46 -7.53 9.59
CA GLN A 99 32.25 -6.40 8.68
C GLN A 99 32.67 -5.10 9.37
N VAL A 100 33.60 -4.37 8.76
CA VAL A 100 34.09 -3.09 9.24
C VAL A 100 33.58 -1.99 8.30
N THR A 101 32.86 -1.04 8.87
CA THR A 101 32.28 0.12 8.19
C THR A 101 33.08 1.38 8.53
N ASN A 102 32.96 2.42 7.69
CA ASN A 102 33.66 3.69 7.87
C ASN A 102 35.17 3.51 8.02
N TRP A 103 35.76 2.72 7.14
CA TRP A 103 37.20 2.53 7.11
C TRP A 103 37.92 3.86 6.78
N ASN A 104 38.84 4.31 7.63
CA ASN A 104 39.64 5.53 7.43
C ASN A 104 41.08 5.29 7.92
N VAL A 105 42.07 5.63 7.09
CA VAL A 105 43.50 5.29 7.28
C VAL A 105 44.37 6.45 7.74
N SER A 106 43.75 7.57 8.11
CA SER A 106 44.43 8.61 8.90
C SER A 106 44.90 8.12 10.30
N ILE A 107 44.47 6.93 10.74
CA ILE A 107 44.86 6.33 12.01
C ILE A 107 45.97 5.30 11.74
N ASP A 108 47.19 5.55 12.22
CA ASP A 108 48.32 4.60 12.22
C ASP A 108 47.88 3.25 12.79
N PHE A 109 47.56 2.30 11.90
CA PHE A 109 47.06 1.00 12.30
C PHE A 109 48.23 0.05 12.49
N SER A 110 48.34 -0.55 13.68
CA SER A 110 49.41 -1.51 13.93
C SER A 110 49.21 -2.77 13.07
N GLU A 111 50.28 -3.22 12.41
CA GLU A 111 50.35 -4.51 11.70
C GLU A 111 49.81 -5.67 12.55
N GLN A 112 49.95 -5.58 13.87
CA GLN A 112 49.46 -6.56 14.84
C GLN A 112 47.95 -6.81 14.74
N ILE A 113 47.12 -5.76 14.62
CA ILE A 113 45.65 -5.95 14.60
C ILE A 113 45.22 -6.58 13.26
N MET A 114 45.84 -6.16 12.15
CA MET A 114 45.57 -6.78 10.84
C MET A 114 46.01 -8.24 10.81
N ALA A 115 47.17 -8.55 11.41
CA ALA A 115 47.64 -9.91 11.56
C ALA A 115 46.65 -10.76 12.37
N GLN A 116 46.06 -10.22 13.44
CA GLN A 116 45.04 -10.92 14.22
C GLN A 116 43.76 -11.17 13.41
N LEU A 117 43.23 -10.15 12.73
CA LEU A 117 42.02 -10.30 11.91
C LEU A 117 42.20 -11.36 10.83
N ARG A 118 43.34 -11.31 10.11
CA ARG A 118 43.68 -12.32 9.10
C ARG A 118 43.80 -13.71 9.69
N ARG A 119 44.41 -13.86 10.88
CA ARG A 119 44.66 -15.17 11.49
C ARG A 119 43.42 -15.80 12.13
N ASN A 120 42.40 -15.01 12.47
CA ASN A 120 41.25 -15.52 13.22
C ASN A 120 39.98 -15.62 12.37
N LEU A 121 39.83 -14.77 11.35
CA LEU A 121 38.60 -14.71 10.56
C LEU A 121 38.64 -15.63 9.34
N GLN A 122 37.48 -16.16 8.98
CA GLN A 122 37.23 -16.83 7.70
C GLN A 122 36.61 -15.87 6.67
N LYS A 123 35.87 -14.86 7.14
CA LYS A 123 35.23 -13.84 6.29
C LYS A 123 35.51 -12.43 6.82
N LEU A 124 35.98 -11.54 5.96
CA LEU A 124 36.18 -10.13 6.27
C LEU A 124 35.54 -9.27 5.18
N SER A 125 34.76 -8.27 5.59
CA SER A 125 34.21 -7.25 4.71
C SER A 125 34.61 -5.86 5.19
N ILE A 126 35.10 -5.03 4.28
CA ILE A 126 35.48 -3.63 4.54
C ILE A 126 34.65 -2.75 3.62
N VAL A 127 34.04 -1.70 4.18
CA VAL A 127 33.23 -0.71 3.45
C VAL A 127 33.72 0.69 3.82
N GLN A 128 34.01 1.50 2.80
CA GLN A 128 34.45 2.89 2.96
C GLN A 128 33.39 3.84 2.37
N PRO A 129 33.00 4.92 3.05
CA PRO A 129 32.11 5.94 2.48
C PRO A 129 32.85 6.81 1.45
N ASP A 130 32.14 7.21 0.39
CA ASP A 130 32.59 7.76 -0.91
C ASP A 130 33.55 8.99 -0.93
N ASP A 131 34.06 9.48 0.20
CA ASP A 131 34.68 10.83 0.29
C ASP A 131 36.05 10.93 0.99
N ASN A 132 36.75 9.83 1.32
CA ASN A 132 38.00 9.90 2.09
C ASN A 132 39.28 9.44 1.34
N GLU A 133 40.38 10.14 1.63
CA GLU A 133 41.73 9.88 1.11
C GLU A 133 42.24 8.46 1.37
N PHE A 134 43.06 8.03 0.41
CA PHE A 134 43.50 6.68 0.07
C PHE A 134 44.21 5.91 1.20
N SER A 135 43.99 4.59 1.20
CA SER A 135 44.68 3.68 2.10
C SER A 135 45.34 2.50 1.40
N ASP A 136 46.65 2.33 1.62
CA ASP A 136 47.36 1.09 1.24
C ASP A 136 47.00 -0.05 2.20
N LEU A 137 45.86 -0.69 1.95
CA LEU A 137 45.44 -1.91 2.65
C LEU A 137 46.06 -3.18 2.09
N THR A 138 46.72 -3.06 0.93
CA THR A 138 47.24 -4.18 0.16
C THR A 138 48.29 -4.94 0.97
N SER A 139 49.29 -4.22 1.49
CA SER A 139 50.38 -4.75 2.33
C SER A 139 49.93 -5.39 3.63
N LEU A 140 48.71 -5.06 4.09
CA LEU A 140 48.14 -5.50 5.34
C LEU A 140 47.14 -6.65 5.20
N LEU A 141 46.48 -6.82 4.05
CA LEU A 141 45.43 -7.83 3.87
C LEU A 141 45.91 -9.11 3.20
N PHE A 142 46.92 -9.02 2.34
CA PHE A 142 47.38 -10.16 1.57
C PHE A 142 48.69 -10.71 2.11
N ARG A 143 48.60 -11.51 3.17
CA ARG A 143 49.73 -12.16 3.84
C ARG A 143 49.59 -13.68 3.87
N SER A 144 50.74 -14.36 3.86
CA SER A 144 50.83 -15.82 3.80
C SER A 144 50.23 -16.56 5.00
N ASP A 145 50.10 -15.88 6.14
CA ASP A 145 49.49 -16.38 7.37
C ASP A 145 47.96 -16.23 7.44
N SER A 146 47.34 -15.61 6.44
CA SER A 146 45.89 -15.34 6.40
C SER A 146 45.04 -16.62 6.40
N GLN A 147 44.02 -16.66 7.27
CA GLN A 147 43.00 -17.70 7.33
C GLN A 147 41.72 -17.35 6.54
N LEU A 148 41.66 -16.15 5.95
CA LEU A 148 40.51 -15.67 5.21
C LEU A 148 40.21 -16.58 4.02
N LYS A 149 38.95 -16.98 3.91
CA LYS A 149 38.38 -17.65 2.72
C LYS A 149 37.61 -16.68 1.84
N HIS A 150 36.95 -15.69 2.47
CA HIS A 150 36.16 -14.66 1.80
C HIS A 150 36.65 -13.27 2.21
N LEU A 151 37.02 -12.45 1.22
CA LEU A 151 37.38 -11.05 1.42
C LEU A 151 36.55 -10.17 0.50
N ILE A 152 35.88 -9.17 1.07
CA ILE A 152 35.02 -8.23 0.35
C ILE A 152 35.45 -6.81 0.70
N ILE A 153 35.79 -6.01 -0.30
CA ILE A 153 36.14 -4.59 -0.16
C ILE A 153 35.23 -3.85 -1.14
N LYS A 154 34.39 -2.97 -0.60
CA LYS A 154 33.42 -2.18 -1.37
C LYS A 154 33.70 -0.71 -1.18
N ASP A 155 33.44 0.06 -2.24
CA ASP A 155 33.51 1.52 -2.23
C ASP A 155 34.90 2.04 -1.79
N CYS A 156 35.93 1.24 -2.08
CA CYS A 156 37.33 1.49 -1.74
C CYS A 156 38.21 0.94 -2.87
N VAL A 157 38.88 1.85 -3.60
CA VAL A 157 39.77 1.50 -4.71
C VAL A 157 41.16 1.15 -4.15
N LEU A 158 41.62 -0.07 -4.39
CA LEU A 158 42.95 -0.50 -3.99
C LEU A 158 44.02 -0.22 -5.05
N TYR A 159 45.20 0.20 -4.58
CA TYR A 159 46.42 0.31 -5.39
C TYR A 159 47.38 -0.81 -4.98
N ILE A 160 47.89 -1.55 -5.96
CA ILE A 160 48.75 -2.71 -5.74
C ILE A 160 50.08 -2.48 -6.45
N PHE A 161 51.19 -2.45 -5.70
CA PHE A 161 52.53 -2.41 -6.26
C PHE A 161 53.27 -3.73 -6.04
N ASN A 162 54.33 -3.95 -6.84
CA ASN A 162 55.17 -5.13 -6.71
C ASN A 162 55.93 -5.12 -5.37
N GLY A 163 55.65 -6.12 -4.52
CA GLY A 163 56.22 -6.25 -3.19
C GLY A 163 55.21 -6.11 -2.05
N ASP A 164 54.00 -5.63 -2.33
CA ASP A 164 52.96 -5.36 -1.32
C ASP A 164 52.11 -6.60 -0.96
N ILE A 165 52.34 -7.74 -1.58
CA ILE A 165 51.46 -8.92 -1.46
C ILE A 165 52.30 -10.15 -1.19
N GLU A 166 51.89 -10.99 -0.23
CA GLU A 166 52.41 -12.35 -0.07
C GLU A 166 51.38 -13.39 -0.52
N THR A 167 51.85 -14.63 -0.75
CA THR A 167 51.01 -15.72 -1.24
C THR A 167 49.94 -16.17 -0.21
N CYS A 168 48.66 -15.85 -0.44
CA CYS A 168 47.54 -16.24 0.41
C CYS A 168 46.90 -17.55 -0.07
N THR A 169 47.20 -18.66 0.61
CA THR A 169 46.75 -19.99 0.17
C THR A 169 45.30 -20.33 0.57
N ARG A 170 44.65 -19.60 1.48
CA ARG A 170 43.29 -19.94 1.95
C ARG A 170 42.16 -19.15 1.30
N LEU A 171 42.50 -18.05 0.63
CA LEU A 171 41.52 -17.17 0.03
C LEU A 171 40.93 -17.83 -1.21
N THR A 172 39.62 -18.08 -1.19
CA THR A 172 38.89 -18.71 -2.29
C THR A 172 37.92 -17.76 -2.98
N HIS A 173 37.40 -16.75 -2.28
CA HIS A 173 36.48 -15.75 -2.82
C HIS A 173 36.98 -14.34 -2.53
N LEU A 174 37.04 -13.51 -3.56
CA LEU A 174 37.51 -12.13 -3.46
C LEU A 174 36.58 -11.19 -4.23
N SER A 175 36.13 -10.12 -3.58
CA SER A 175 35.41 -9.01 -4.21
C SER A 175 36.11 -7.69 -3.89
N ILE A 176 36.59 -6.98 -4.90
CA ILE A 176 37.40 -5.75 -4.72
C ILE A 176 37.17 -4.72 -5.83
N GLU A 177 37.67 -3.50 -5.62
CA GLU A 177 37.71 -2.45 -6.62
C GLU A 177 39.16 -2.00 -6.85
N LEU A 178 39.56 -1.83 -8.12
CA LEU A 178 40.95 -1.58 -8.52
C LEU A 178 41.05 -0.45 -9.56
N GLU A 179 42.12 0.32 -9.50
CA GLU A 179 42.48 1.33 -10.51
C GLU A 179 43.26 0.66 -11.65
N GLY A 180 42.55 0.25 -12.70
CA GLY A 180 43.13 -0.41 -13.88
C GLY A 180 43.45 -1.90 -13.73
N MET A 181 44.04 -2.48 -14.79
CA MET A 181 44.22 -3.94 -14.95
C MET A 181 45.53 -4.49 -14.40
N ASN A 182 46.63 -3.71 -14.38
CA ASN A 182 47.94 -4.18 -13.89
C ASN A 182 47.87 -4.77 -12.47
N PRO A 183 47.16 -4.14 -11.50
CA PRO A 183 46.97 -4.69 -10.15
C PRO A 183 46.38 -6.11 -10.11
N VAL A 184 45.52 -6.46 -11.07
CA VAL A 184 44.85 -7.77 -11.12
C VAL A 184 45.86 -8.91 -11.32
N PHE A 185 46.87 -8.71 -12.18
CA PHE A 185 47.90 -9.73 -12.47
C PHE A 185 48.78 -9.99 -11.25
N ILE A 186 49.23 -8.91 -10.60
CA ILE A 186 50.05 -8.98 -9.39
C ILE A 186 49.29 -9.73 -8.30
N LEU A 187 48.00 -9.42 -8.14
CA LEU A 187 47.15 -10.01 -7.13
C LEU A 187 46.95 -11.52 -7.33
N ILE A 188 46.60 -11.98 -8.54
CA ILE A 188 46.32 -13.41 -8.77
C ILE A 188 47.57 -14.28 -8.62
N GLU A 189 48.77 -13.78 -8.96
CA GLU A 189 50.04 -14.51 -8.75
C GLU A 189 50.22 -14.96 -7.29
N HIS A 190 49.68 -14.17 -6.36
CA HIS A 190 49.76 -14.41 -4.94
C HIS A 190 48.53 -15.14 -4.37
N LEU A 191 47.54 -15.51 -5.19
CA LEU A 191 46.30 -16.16 -4.74
C LEU A 191 46.12 -17.54 -5.41
N PRO A 192 46.95 -18.54 -5.08
CA PRO A 192 47.02 -19.82 -5.81
C PRO A 192 45.77 -20.70 -5.68
N ASN A 193 44.89 -20.42 -4.72
CA ASN A 193 43.67 -21.17 -4.46
C ASN A 193 42.39 -20.35 -4.68
N LEU A 194 42.48 -19.18 -5.31
CA LEU A 194 41.32 -18.37 -5.63
C LEU A 194 40.39 -19.14 -6.57
N GLU A 195 39.11 -19.25 -6.20
CA GLU A 195 38.07 -19.94 -6.99
C GLU A 195 37.14 -18.92 -7.64
N GLU A 196 36.82 -17.84 -6.94
CA GLU A 196 35.93 -16.76 -7.39
C GLU A 196 36.56 -15.38 -7.21
N LEU A 197 36.60 -14.61 -8.30
CA LEU A 197 37.05 -13.22 -8.33
C LEU A 197 35.94 -12.31 -8.86
N LYS A 198 35.53 -11.34 -8.06
CA LYS A 198 34.70 -10.21 -8.48
C LYS A 198 35.51 -8.93 -8.38
N VAL A 199 35.63 -8.20 -9.49
CA VAL A 199 36.44 -6.99 -9.55
C VAL A 199 35.68 -5.87 -10.24
N ARG A 200 35.69 -4.67 -9.64
CA ARG A 200 35.29 -3.44 -10.31
C ARG A 200 36.54 -2.70 -10.76
N ILE A 201 36.64 -2.41 -12.06
CA ILE A 201 37.78 -1.65 -12.60
C ILE A 201 37.35 -0.20 -12.74
N HIS A 202 37.97 0.69 -11.96
CA HIS A 202 37.82 2.13 -12.14
C HIS A 202 38.78 2.60 -13.24
N SER A 203 38.28 3.47 -14.12
CA SER A 203 39.05 4.08 -15.20
C SER A 203 38.76 5.57 -15.27
N GLN A 204 39.48 6.37 -14.48
CA GLN A 204 39.67 7.77 -14.82
C GLN A 204 40.62 7.78 -16.02
N GLU A 205 40.10 8.11 -17.20
CA GLU A 205 40.82 8.31 -18.47
C GLU A 205 42.28 7.83 -18.48
N CYS A 206 42.52 6.55 -18.81
CA CYS A 206 43.89 6.09 -19.02
C CYS A 206 44.47 6.80 -20.24
N ILE A 207 45.28 7.83 -19.95
CA ILE A 207 46.54 8.08 -20.64
C ILE A 207 47.15 6.72 -20.93
N VAL A 208 47.37 6.44 -22.21
CA VAL A 208 47.98 5.24 -22.80
C VAL A 208 49.08 4.64 -21.91
N GLN A 209 48.71 3.77 -20.95
CA GLN A 209 49.68 2.92 -20.29
C GLN A 209 49.91 1.72 -21.21
N THR A 210 51.18 1.46 -21.51
CA THR A 210 51.64 0.28 -22.24
C THR A 210 51.06 -0.99 -21.62
N ALA A 211 50.69 -1.95 -22.47
CA ALA A 211 50.12 -3.23 -22.04
C ALA A 211 50.93 -3.87 -20.87
N PRO A 212 50.26 -4.50 -19.89
CA PRO A 212 50.92 -5.15 -18.76
C PRO A 212 52.07 -6.06 -19.21
N ASN A 213 53.26 -5.94 -18.61
CA ASN A 213 54.35 -6.88 -18.85
C ASN A 213 54.03 -8.21 -18.14
N THR A 214 53.59 -9.20 -18.90
CA THR A 214 53.18 -10.53 -18.40
C THR A 214 54.34 -11.53 -18.25
N ASN A 215 55.59 -11.11 -18.54
CA ASN A 215 56.76 -11.99 -18.46
C ASN A 215 57.00 -12.44 -17.00
N GLY A 216 56.63 -13.69 -16.69
CA GLY A 216 56.93 -14.35 -15.41
C GLY A 216 55.74 -14.61 -14.49
N VAL A 217 54.53 -14.15 -14.81
CA VAL A 217 53.34 -14.36 -13.96
C VAL A 217 52.91 -15.83 -13.98
N LYS A 218 52.79 -16.45 -12.81
CA LYS A 218 52.32 -17.84 -12.68
C LYS A 218 50.78 -17.93 -12.77
N PRO A 219 50.22 -18.85 -13.55
CA PRO A 219 48.78 -19.06 -13.62
C PRO A 219 48.19 -19.56 -12.29
N CYS A 220 47.04 -19.01 -11.87
CA CYS A 220 46.22 -19.59 -10.82
C CYS A 220 45.40 -20.76 -11.40
N ASN A 221 45.62 -21.97 -10.89
CA ASN A 221 45.02 -23.18 -11.45
C ASN A 221 43.63 -23.52 -10.88
N LYS A 222 43.11 -22.70 -9.95
CA LYS A 222 41.82 -22.92 -9.30
C LYS A 222 40.76 -21.87 -9.63
N LEU A 223 41.12 -20.83 -10.37
CA LEU A 223 40.21 -19.72 -10.66
C LEU A 223 39.15 -20.18 -11.65
N ARG A 224 37.94 -20.43 -11.14
CA ARG A 224 36.81 -20.95 -11.93
C ARG A 224 35.83 -19.88 -12.31
N SER A 225 35.62 -18.88 -11.46
CA SER A 225 34.59 -17.84 -11.63
C SER A 225 35.22 -16.45 -11.60
N VAL A 226 34.98 -15.66 -12.64
CA VAL A 226 35.47 -14.28 -12.72
C VAL A 226 34.33 -13.35 -13.15
N THR A 227 34.12 -12.26 -12.40
CA THR A 227 33.11 -11.24 -12.70
C THR A 227 33.76 -9.86 -12.70
N PHE A 228 33.72 -9.21 -13.85
CA PHE A 228 34.10 -7.80 -14.01
C PHE A 228 32.84 -6.94 -13.93
N THR A 229 32.78 -6.07 -12.93
CA THR A 229 31.67 -5.12 -12.75
C THR A 229 32.05 -3.74 -13.28
N GLY A 230 31.10 -3.07 -13.93
CA GLY A 230 31.33 -1.80 -14.66
C GLY A 230 31.69 -1.99 -16.13
N TRP A 231 31.85 -0.89 -16.87
CA TRP A 231 32.13 -0.91 -18.31
C TRP A 231 33.64 -0.99 -18.60
N ILE A 232 34.06 -2.08 -19.24
CA ILE A 232 35.44 -2.28 -19.72
C ILE A 232 35.65 -1.48 -21.00
N LYS A 233 36.42 -0.40 -20.89
CA LYS A 233 36.76 0.47 -22.02
C LYS A 233 37.89 -0.05 -22.91
N TYR A 234 38.75 -0.97 -22.47
CA TYR A 234 39.92 -1.42 -23.27
C TYR A 234 40.14 -2.93 -23.17
N PHE A 235 39.56 -3.71 -24.08
CA PHE A 235 39.62 -5.17 -23.98
C PHE A 235 41.01 -5.77 -24.26
N ASN A 236 41.92 -5.09 -24.98
CA ASN A 236 43.30 -5.55 -25.13
C ASN A 236 44.00 -5.81 -23.78
N HIS A 237 43.61 -5.10 -22.72
CA HIS A 237 44.15 -5.31 -21.38
C HIS A 237 43.63 -6.61 -20.74
N MET A 238 42.42 -7.04 -21.13
CA MET A 238 41.80 -8.30 -20.72
C MET A 238 42.40 -9.50 -21.47
N GLU A 239 42.88 -9.32 -22.70
CA GLU A 239 43.51 -10.42 -23.45
C GLU A 239 44.74 -10.97 -22.76
N ASN A 240 45.57 -10.08 -22.21
CA ASN A 240 46.71 -10.48 -21.41
C ASN A 240 46.25 -11.29 -20.19
N PHE A 241 45.14 -10.90 -19.55
CA PHE A 241 44.59 -11.59 -18.40
C PHE A 241 44.11 -12.99 -18.77
N PHE A 242 43.37 -13.11 -19.88
CA PHE A 242 42.93 -14.40 -20.39
C PHE A 242 44.11 -15.28 -20.79
N ALA A 243 45.12 -14.71 -21.45
CA ALA A 243 46.32 -15.47 -21.85
C ALA A 243 47.08 -16.03 -20.64
N THR A 244 47.07 -15.33 -19.51
CA THR A 244 47.74 -15.76 -18.29
C THR A 244 46.88 -16.70 -17.44
N PHE A 245 45.59 -16.41 -17.23
CA PHE A 245 44.75 -17.09 -16.24
C PHE A 245 43.59 -17.90 -16.83
N GLY A 246 43.37 -17.76 -18.13
CA GLY A 246 42.16 -18.27 -18.78
C GLY A 246 42.02 -19.79 -18.81
N SER A 247 43.13 -20.53 -18.74
CA SER A 247 43.13 -22.00 -18.88
C SER A 247 42.28 -22.76 -17.84
N THR A 248 41.89 -22.12 -16.72
CA THR A 248 41.08 -22.74 -15.65
C THR A 248 39.70 -22.12 -15.45
N ILE A 249 39.43 -20.99 -16.10
CA ILE A 249 38.16 -20.26 -15.96
C ILE A 249 37.02 -21.09 -16.56
N GLU A 250 36.00 -21.33 -15.75
CA GLU A 250 34.77 -22.04 -16.11
C GLU A 250 33.59 -21.07 -16.27
N TYR A 251 33.61 -19.91 -15.61
CA TYR A 251 32.62 -18.84 -15.68
C TYR A 251 33.30 -17.47 -15.79
N LEU A 252 32.90 -16.68 -16.78
CA LEU A 252 33.33 -15.30 -16.96
C LEU A 252 32.12 -14.39 -17.12
N SER A 253 32.03 -13.29 -16.39
CA SER A 253 31.04 -12.22 -16.60
C SER A 253 31.74 -10.89 -16.82
N MET A 254 31.39 -10.17 -17.90
CA MET A 254 31.98 -8.86 -18.19
C MET A 254 31.14 -7.99 -19.14
N ASN A 255 31.28 -6.66 -18.99
CA ASN A 255 30.66 -5.68 -19.87
C ASN A 255 31.74 -4.92 -20.65
N ILE A 256 31.70 -4.91 -21.99
CA ILE A 256 32.66 -4.30 -22.91
C ILE A 256 32.03 -3.10 -23.62
N ASP A 257 32.80 -2.03 -23.81
CA ASP A 257 32.47 -0.91 -24.70
C ASP A 257 33.23 -1.04 -26.03
N SER A 258 32.52 -1.35 -27.11
CA SER A 258 33.08 -1.59 -28.44
C SER A 258 33.61 -0.34 -29.14
N ARG A 259 33.33 0.89 -28.64
CA ARG A 259 33.95 2.13 -29.16
C ARG A 259 35.46 2.06 -29.22
N TYR A 260 36.03 1.26 -28.35
CA TYR A 260 37.45 1.16 -28.12
C TYR A 260 38.02 -0.18 -28.62
N TYR A 261 37.29 -0.87 -29.52
CA TYR A 261 37.63 -2.19 -30.02
C TYR A 261 37.52 -2.28 -31.56
N LEU A 262 38.41 -3.06 -32.20
CA LEU A 262 38.59 -3.12 -33.67
C LEU A 262 38.41 -4.54 -34.27
N PHE A 263 37.82 -5.48 -33.52
CA PHE A 263 37.74 -6.88 -33.94
C PHE A 263 36.33 -7.26 -34.41
N ASP A 264 36.26 -8.12 -35.43
CA ASP A 264 35.06 -8.91 -35.69
C ASP A 264 34.89 -9.95 -34.57
N GLY A 265 33.67 -10.47 -34.40
CA GLY A 265 33.40 -11.47 -33.37
C GLY A 265 34.17 -12.79 -33.52
N LYS A 266 34.76 -13.10 -34.68
CA LYS A 266 35.34 -14.43 -34.99
C LYS A 266 36.73 -14.42 -34.41
N GLN A 267 37.39 -13.27 -34.54
CA GLN A 267 38.59 -12.93 -33.82
C GLN A 267 38.34 -12.89 -32.30
N LEU A 268 37.22 -12.34 -31.82
CA LEU A 268 36.89 -12.35 -30.39
C LEU A 268 36.65 -13.78 -29.86
N GLU A 269 35.83 -14.58 -30.54
CA GLU A 269 35.56 -15.99 -30.25
C GLU A 269 36.86 -16.80 -30.21
N HIS A 270 37.64 -16.72 -31.28
CA HIS A 270 38.92 -17.42 -31.40
C HIS A 270 39.84 -17.03 -30.24
N ARG A 271 39.92 -15.74 -29.89
CA ARG A 271 40.76 -15.29 -28.77
C ARG A 271 40.25 -15.78 -27.41
N LEU A 272 38.94 -15.75 -27.16
CA LEU A 272 38.37 -16.30 -25.92
C LEU A 272 38.64 -17.80 -25.80
N LEU A 273 38.39 -18.58 -26.86
CA LEU A 273 38.62 -20.03 -26.88
C LEU A 273 40.10 -20.41 -26.80
N ASP A 274 40.95 -19.72 -27.54
CA ASP A 274 42.41 -19.92 -27.53
C ASP A 274 42.97 -19.69 -26.12
N LYS A 275 42.44 -18.69 -25.41
CA LYS A 275 42.93 -18.34 -24.07
C LYS A 275 42.20 -19.06 -22.93
N MET A 276 40.94 -19.46 -23.11
CA MET A 276 40.10 -20.07 -22.08
C MET A 276 39.47 -21.41 -22.53
N PRO A 277 40.28 -22.47 -22.72
CA PRO A 277 39.82 -23.77 -23.20
C PRO A 277 38.83 -24.51 -22.28
N ARG A 278 38.67 -24.10 -21.01
CA ARG A 278 37.72 -24.69 -20.04
C ARG A 278 36.46 -23.86 -19.84
N LEU A 279 36.33 -22.73 -20.54
CA LEU A 279 35.20 -21.84 -20.38
C LEU A 279 33.92 -22.61 -20.72
N SER A 280 33.07 -22.75 -19.71
CA SER A 280 31.84 -23.53 -19.74
C SER A 280 30.66 -22.72 -19.23
N SER A 281 30.82 -21.40 -19.15
CA SER A 281 29.79 -20.41 -18.85
C SER A 281 30.41 -19.02 -19.12
N LEU A 282 29.73 -18.12 -19.81
CA LEU A 282 30.25 -16.80 -20.17
C LEU A 282 29.06 -15.85 -20.25
N ASP A 283 29.02 -14.77 -19.48
CA ASP A 283 28.03 -13.69 -19.60
C ASP A 283 28.75 -12.44 -20.15
N LEU A 284 28.49 -12.09 -21.41
CA LEU A 284 29.20 -11.03 -22.10
C LEU A 284 28.23 -9.98 -22.64
N ILE A 285 28.36 -8.73 -22.18
CA ILE A 285 27.59 -7.59 -22.70
C ILE A 285 28.56 -6.70 -23.49
N ILE A 286 28.26 -6.38 -24.74
CA ILE A 286 29.06 -5.51 -25.60
C ILE A 286 28.22 -4.29 -25.97
N PHE A 287 28.75 -3.08 -25.84
CA PHE A 287 28.09 -1.83 -26.24
C PHE A 287 28.71 -1.22 -27.49
N SER A 288 27.94 -0.97 -28.55
CA SER A 288 28.39 -0.48 -29.86
C SER A 288 27.63 0.76 -30.33
N PRO A 289 28.24 1.96 -30.31
CA PRO A 289 27.53 3.19 -30.63
C PRO A 289 27.78 3.75 -32.04
N LEU A 290 28.44 3.02 -32.95
CA LEU A 290 28.73 3.50 -34.30
C LEU A 290 27.69 3.01 -35.31
N VAL A 291 26.87 3.93 -35.81
CA VAL A 291 26.04 3.74 -37.00
C VAL A 291 26.99 3.65 -38.22
N GLY A 292 27.22 2.45 -38.75
CA GLY A 292 27.93 2.25 -40.03
C GLY A 292 29.03 1.19 -40.08
N ASN A 293 29.36 0.51 -38.98
CA ASN A 293 30.07 -0.78 -39.05
C ASN A 293 29.04 -1.90 -38.91
N ASP A 294 29.16 -2.94 -39.73
CA ASP A 294 28.28 -4.10 -39.64
C ASP A 294 28.33 -4.66 -38.20
N PRO A 295 27.18 -4.90 -37.55
CA PRO A 295 27.16 -5.54 -36.24
C PRO A 295 27.90 -6.88 -36.33
N ILE A 296 28.61 -7.26 -35.27
CA ILE A 296 29.24 -8.59 -35.18
C ILE A 296 28.16 -9.64 -35.53
N GLU A 297 28.26 -10.32 -36.67
CA GLU A 297 27.17 -11.17 -37.15
C GLU A 297 26.94 -12.39 -36.24
N ILE A 298 25.74 -12.98 -36.22
CA ILE A 298 25.45 -14.19 -35.43
C ILE A 298 26.36 -15.36 -35.85
N GLU A 299 26.80 -15.38 -37.11
CA GLU A 299 27.70 -16.38 -37.69
C GLU A 299 29.10 -16.41 -37.05
N THR A 300 29.33 -15.50 -36.12
CA THR A 300 30.65 -15.14 -35.67
C THR A 300 31.08 -15.86 -34.38
N PHE A 301 30.16 -16.56 -33.69
CA PHE A 301 30.41 -17.43 -32.54
C PHE A 301 29.94 -18.89 -32.78
N GLN A 302 30.17 -19.43 -33.98
CA GLN A 302 29.63 -20.71 -34.43
C GLN A 302 30.65 -21.86 -34.47
N SER A 303 31.85 -21.70 -33.89
CA SER A 303 32.84 -22.80 -33.91
C SER A 303 32.30 -24.08 -33.24
N PHE A 304 32.77 -25.24 -33.71
CA PHE A 304 32.43 -26.55 -33.12
C PHE A 304 32.65 -26.60 -31.59
N ALA A 305 33.53 -25.76 -31.05
CA ALA A 305 33.81 -25.70 -29.61
C ALA A 305 32.60 -25.23 -28.78
N TRP A 306 31.81 -24.29 -29.30
CA TRP A 306 30.60 -23.77 -28.65
C TRP A 306 29.31 -24.43 -29.10
N GLN A 307 29.30 -25.10 -30.25
CA GLN A 307 28.10 -25.77 -30.79
C GLN A 307 27.48 -26.79 -29.81
N GLN A 308 28.27 -27.38 -28.89
CA GLN A 308 27.77 -28.27 -27.84
C GLN A 308 26.98 -27.55 -26.73
N PHE A 309 27.16 -26.24 -26.58
CA PHE A 309 26.66 -25.43 -25.48
C PHE A 309 25.50 -24.51 -25.86
N ASN A 310 25.05 -24.56 -27.12
CA ASN A 310 23.86 -23.86 -27.58
C ASN A 310 23.93 -22.32 -27.34
N PRO A 311 24.88 -21.61 -27.97
CA PRO A 311 25.13 -20.18 -27.73
C PRO A 311 23.91 -19.31 -27.92
N ILE A 312 23.75 -18.36 -27.01
CA ILE A 312 22.76 -17.30 -27.11
C ILE A 312 23.50 -16.01 -27.45
N ALA A 313 23.27 -15.48 -28.64
CA ALA A 313 23.84 -14.22 -29.08
C ALA A 313 22.71 -13.34 -29.62
N TYR A 314 22.29 -12.28 -28.91
CA TYR A 314 21.41 -11.25 -29.51
C TYR A 314 21.19 -10.00 -28.67
N TRP A 315 21.38 -8.83 -29.31
CA TRP A 315 20.52 -7.63 -29.23
C TRP A 315 20.96 -6.68 -30.36
N ASN A 316 20.05 -5.91 -30.96
CA ASN A 316 20.39 -4.79 -31.85
C ASN A 316 19.39 -3.67 -31.55
N ASP A 317 19.79 -2.70 -30.74
CA ASP A 317 18.99 -1.48 -30.56
C ASP A 317 19.29 -0.55 -31.73
N VAL A 318 18.36 -0.43 -32.66
CA VAL A 318 18.50 0.49 -33.80
C VAL A 318 18.43 1.97 -33.35
N HIS A 319 17.97 2.25 -32.11
CA HIS A 319 17.72 3.62 -31.64
C HIS A 319 18.49 4.05 -30.36
N ALA A 320 18.98 3.13 -29.53
CA ALA A 320 19.68 3.47 -28.26
C ALA A 320 21.21 3.28 -28.26
N LYS A 321 21.84 3.01 -29.41
CA LYS A 321 23.23 2.52 -29.57
C LYS A 321 23.28 0.99 -29.35
N GLN A 322 23.78 0.27 -30.35
CA GLN A 322 23.69 -1.18 -30.53
C GLN A 322 24.37 -1.95 -29.39
N HIS A 323 23.64 -2.63 -28.50
CA HIS A 323 24.25 -3.59 -27.55
C HIS A 323 24.21 -5.00 -28.11
N MET A 324 25.23 -5.83 -27.91
CA MET A 324 25.25 -7.25 -28.23
C MET A 324 25.51 -8.06 -26.96
N ILE A 325 24.61 -9.01 -26.65
CA ILE A 325 24.73 -9.87 -25.48
C ILE A 325 25.02 -11.29 -25.95
N PHE A 326 26.05 -11.89 -25.37
CA PHE A 326 26.51 -13.24 -25.69
C PHE A 326 26.61 -14.06 -24.41
N THR A 327 25.97 -15.23 -24.37
CA THR A 327 26.02 -16.10 -23.18
C THR A 327 26.14 -17.59 -23.47
N LEU A 328 27.01 -18.29 -22.73
CA LEU A 328 27.41 -19.67 -23.08
C LEU A 328 28.05 -20.55 -21.98
N PRO A 329 27.43 -21.69 -21.62
CA PRO A 329 26.02 -21.87 -21.30
C PRO A 329 25.59 -20.96 -20.17
N TYR A 330 24.34 -20.58 -20.26
CA TYR A 330 23.64 -19.74 -19.30
C TYR A 330 23.63 -20.38 -17.91
N LYS A 331 24.38 -19.83 -16.94
CA LYS A 331 24.34 -20.25 -15.52
C LYS A 331 23.42 -19.41 -14.67
N SER A 332 23.04 -18.23 -15.15
CA SER A 332 22.11 -17.36 -14.43
C SER A 332 20.70 -17.97 -14.42
N ASP A 333 19.97 -17.72 -13.33
CA ASP A 333 18.55 -18.04 -13.21
C ASP A 333 17.66 -17.00 -13.90
N GLN A 334 18.22 -15.93 -14.45
CA GLN A 334 17.49 -14.85 -15.13
C GLN A 334 18.07 -14.63 -16.51
N PHE A 335 17.29 -14.79 -17.58
CA PHE A 335 17.66 -14.52 -18.96
C PHE A 335 17.20 -13.12 -19.38
N GLU A 336 18.13 -12.18 -19.45
CA GLU A 336 17.85 -10.79 -19.83
C GLU A 336 17.93 -10.63 -21.36
N TYR A 337 17.07 -9.79 -21.96
CA TYR A 337 17.11 -9.38 -23.38
C TYR A 337 16.73 -10.46 -24.43
N PHE A 338 15.49 -10.95 -24.37
CA PHE A 338 14.87 -11.85 -25.36
C PHE A 338 14.01 -11.06 -26.37
N SER A 339 14.10 -11.22 -27.70
CA SER A 339 13.26 -10.46 -28.68
C SER A 339 12.68 -11.35 -29.80
N ASN A 340 11.79 -10.81 -30.64
CA ASN A 340 11.21 -11.58 -31.75
C ASN A 340 12.23 -11.83 -32.87
N ASP A 341 13.08 -10.85 -33.18
CA ASP A 341 14.16 -11.02 -34.14
C ASP A 341 15.19 -12.08 -33.68
N PHE A 342 15.40 -12.20 -32.36
CA PHE A 342 16.20 -13.30 -31.81
C PHE A 342 15.57 -14.66 -32.13
N VAL A 343 14.26 -14.80 -31.89
CA VAL A 343 13.51 -16.04 -32.16
C VAL A 343 13.57 -16.42 -33.63
N SER A 344 13.21 -15.51 -34.54
CA SER A 344 13.16 -15.83 -35.98
C SER A 344 14.54 -16.17 -36.53
N ASN A 345 15.62 -15.58 -35.99
CA ASN A 345 17.00 -16.00 -36.30
C ASN A 345 17.32 -17.40 -35.79
N CYS A 346 16.91 -17.76 -34.57
CA CYS A 346 17.13 -19.11 -34.03
C CYS A 346 16.33 -20.19 -34.78
N VAL A 347 15.12 -19.88 -35.24
CA VAL A 347 14.25 -20.82 -35.96
C VAL A 347 14.68 -20.99 -37.42
N SER A 348 14.99 -19.90 -38.13
CA SER A 348 15.48 -19.94 -39.52
C SER A 348 16.81 -20.68 -39.67
N ASN A 349 17.71 -20.53 -38.68
CA ASN A 349 18.98 -21.26 -38.63
C ASN A 349 18.85 -22.72 -38.12
N ARG A 350 17.60 -23.25 -37.99
CA ARG A 350 17.28 -24.61 -37.50
C ARG A 350 17.91 -24.94 -36.15
N SER A 351 18.24 -23.93 -35.35
CA SER A 351 18.97 -24.05 -34.08
C SER A 351 18.03 -24.35 -32.90
N ILE A 352 16.96 -25.13 -33.10
CA ILE A 352 15.95 -25.38 -32.05
C ILE A 352 16.36 -26.56 -31.13
N SER A 353 17.67 -26.81 -30.99
CA SER A 353 18.27 -27.78 -30.05
C SER A 353 18.71 -27.13 -28.73
N ILE A 354 18.48 -25.84 -28.57
CA ILE A 354 18.84 -25.00 -27.44
C ILE A 354 17.81 -25.20 -26.30
N CYS A 355 18.27 -25.45 -25.07
CA CYS A 355 17.41 -25.59 -23.88
C CYS A 355 18.12 -25.03 -22.63
N PHE A 356 17.47 -24.11 -21.92
CA PHE A 356 17.94 -23.47 -20.69
C PHE A 356 17.09 -23.89 -19.49
N GLU A 357 17.31 -25.11 -19.01
CA GLU A 357 16.54 -25.69 -17.90
C GLU A 357 16.70 -24.95 -16.56
N ARG A 358 17.74 -24.12 -16.40
CA ARG A 358 18.02 -23.40 -15.13
C ARG A 358 17.38 -22.02 -15.06
N VAL A 359 16.98 -21.45 -16.19
CA VAL A 359 16.39 -20.12 -16.25
C VAL A 359 15.00 -20.16 -15.63
N ARG A 360 14.80 -19.30 -14.62
CA ARG A 360 13.55 -19.09 -13.90
C ARG A 360 12.89 -17.77 -14.27
N MET A 361 13.66 -16.76 -14.68
CA MET A 361 13.16 -15.46 -15.09
C MET A 361 13.59 -15.16 -16.53
N LEU A 362 12.69 -14.62 -17.35
CA LEU A 362 12.95 -14.23 -18.73
C LEU A 362 12.54 -12.77 -18.92
N SER A 363 13.37 -11.91 -19.51
CA SER A 363 12.99 -10.53 -19.87
C SER A 363 12.85 -10.41 -21.39
N LEU A 364 11.60 -10.39 -21.88
CA LEU A 364 11.19 -10.22 -23.28
C LEU A 364 11.07 -8.74 -23.67
N ILE A 365 11.61 -8.39 -24.82
CA ILE A 365 11.59 -7.06 -25.41
C ILE A 365 11.15 -7.24 -26.88
N PRO A 366 9.84 -7.15 -27.15
CA PRO A 366 9.30 -7.44 -28.47
C PRO A 366 9.69 -6.35 -29.47
N THR A 367 10.26 -6.76 -30.62
CA THR A 367 10.56 -5.89 -31.77
C THR A 367 9.46 -5.90 -32.84
N THR A 368 8.56 -6.88 -32.78
CA THR A 368 7.34 -7.02 -33.61
C THR A 368 6.17 -7.47 -32.71
N PRO A 369 4.94 -7.68 -33.20
CA PRO A 369 3.91 -8.37 -32.41
C PRO A 369 4.39 -9.71 -31.82
N LEU A 370 3.86 -10.10 -30.67
CA LEU A 370 4.10 -11.39 -30.02
C LEU A 370 3.71 -12.53 -30.97
N THR A 371 4.67 -13.30 -31.47
CA THR A 371 4.44 -14.32 -32.50
C THR A 371 4.23 -15.71 -31.93
N LEU A 372 3.52 -16.59 -32.67
CA LEU A 372 3.39 -18.01 -32.30
C LEU A 372 4.75 -18.67 -32.20
N GLU A 373 5.63 -18.33 -33.14
CA GLU A 373 7.01 -18.79 -33.21
C GLU A 373 7.79 -18.47 -31.91
N ALA A 374 7.63 -17.26 -31.36
CA ALA A 374 8.30 -16.85 -30.13
C ALA A 374 7.85 -17.65 -28.90
N PHE A 375 6.56 -17.93 -28.77
CA PHE A 375 6.06 -18.67 -27.62
C PHE A 375 6.30 -20.18 -27.74
N LEU A 376 6.26 -20.73 -28.96
CA LEU A 376 6.73 -22.10 -29.21
C LEU A 376 8.22 -22.24 -28.88
N PHE A 377 9.01 -21.22 -29.20
CA PHE A 377 10.41 -21.15 -28.81
C PHE A 377 10.55 -21.08 -27.28
N ILE A 378 9.81 -20.22 -26.58
CA ILE A 378 9.87 -20.15 -25.10
C ILE A 378 9.53 -21.50 -24.47
N GLU A 379 8.42 -22.12 -24.88
CA GLU A 379 7.97 -23.42 -24.34
C GLU A 379 9.05 -24.50 -24.50
N LYS A 380 9.68 -24.55 -25.67
CA LYS A 380 10.66 -25.58 -26.00
C LYS A 380 12.05 -25.30 -25.41
N VAL A 381 12.47 -24.04 -25.38
CA VAL A 381 13.83 -23.63 -24.99
C VAL A 381 13.94 -23.30 -23.51
N PHE A 382 12.90 -22.81 -22.85
CA PHE A 382 12.92 -22.45 -21.43
C PHE A 382 11.85 -23.25 -20.65
N PRO A 383 11.97 -24.58 -20.55
CA PRO A 383 10.91 -25.44 -20.00
C PRO A 383 10.57 -25.16 -18.53
N ASN A 384 11.46 -24.44 -17.83
CA ASN A 384 11.48 -24.25 -16.40
C ASN A 384 11.28 -22.78 -15.96
N VAL A 385 10.99 -21.88 -16.91
CA VAL A 385 10.75 -20.46 -16.65
C VAL A 385 9.50 -20.28 -15.80
N THR A 386 9.63 -19.53 -14.71
CA THR A 386 8.51 -19.22 -13.80
C THR A 386 8.09 -17.75 -13.89
N THR A 387 8.98 -16.86 -14.30
CA THR A 387 8.74 -15.42 -14.41
C THR A 387 9.06 -14.93 -15.82
N ILE A 388 8.15 -14.20 -16.47
CA ILE A 388 8.45 -13.47 -17.70
C ILE A 388 8.20 -11.98 -17.48
N ASN A 389 9.21 -11.15 -17.69
CA ASN A 389 9.13 -9.70 -17.69
C ASN A 389 9.07 -9.23 -19.14
N LEU A 390 8.23 -8.25 -19.45
CA LEU A 390 8.18 -7.58 -20.73
C LEU A 390 8.66 -6.15 -20.52
N THR A 391 9.79 -5.81 -21.15
CA THR A 391 10.52 -4.56 -20.93
C THR A 391 10.70 -3.82 -22.24
N HIS A 392 10.28 -2.54 -22.30
CA HIS A 392 10.28 -1.68 -23.49
C HIS A 392 9.43 -2.19 -24.68
N TRP A 393 8.41 -1.42 -25.05
CA TRP A 393 7.58 -1.67 -26.23
C TRP A 393 8.02 -0.75 -27.37
N ILE A 394 8.53 -1.29 -28.48
CA ILE A 394 8.90 -0.49 -29.65
C ILE A 394 7.64 -0.25 -30.51
N ILE A 395 6.76 0.67 -30.09
CA ILE A 395 5.75 1.29 -30.98
C ILE A 395 6.03 2.79 -31.20
N ASP A 396 7.12 3.34 -30.65
CA ASP A 396 7.50 4.74 -30.91
C ASP A 396 8.01 5.00 -32.35
N LEU A 397 8.04 3.99 -33.23
CA LEU A 397 8.51 4.11 -34.63
C LEU A 397 7.40 4.11 -35.70
N LEU A 398 6.14 3.84 -35.33
CA LEU A 398 5.02 3.92 -36.27
C LEU A 398 4.37 5.32 -36.28
N ASP A 399 4.77 6.19 -35.36
CA ASP A 399 4.33 7.60 -35.33
C ASP A 399 5.03 8.46 -36.41
N GLU A 400 6.01 7.90 -37.15
CA GLU A 400 6.66 8.56 -38.30
C GLU A 400 6.14 8.10 -39.67
N SER A 401 5.24 7.10 -39.76
CA SER A 401 4.58 6.76 -41.02
C SER A 401 3.25 7.50 -41.18
N GLU A 402 3.16 8.39 -42.17
CA GLU A 402 1.99 9.23 -42.48
C GLU A 402 0.72 8.46 -42.93
N ASP A 403 0.74 7.13 -42.97
CA ASP A 403 -0.38 6.31 -43.43
C ASP A 403 -1.29 5.84 -42.27
N GLU A 404 -2.52 6.36 -42.22
CA GLU A 404 -3.58 5.99 -41.26
C GLU A 404 -4.00 4.51 -41.26
N LYS A 405 -3.44 3.68 -42.17
CA LYS A 405 -3.80 2.25 -42.31
C LYS A 405 -3.04 1.29 -41.39
N ASP A 406 -1.90 1.67 -40.82
CA ASP A 406 -1.08 0.78 -39.98
C ASP A 406 -1.39 0.88 -38.47
N ARG A 407 -2.40 1.67 -38.06
CA ARG A 407 -2.82 1.81 -36.65
C ARG A 407 -3.57 0.58 -36.07
N ASN A 408 -3.69 -0.51 -36.83
CA ASN A 408 -4.35 -1.76 -36.43
C ASN A 408 -3.35 -2.93 -36.25
N LEU A 409 -2.11 -2.66 -35.86
CA LEU A 409 -1.17 -3.74 -35.53
C LEU A 409 -1.61 -4.43 -34.22
N THR A 410 -2.02 -5.69 -34.34
CA THR A 410 -2.39 -6.54 -33.20
C THR A 410 -1.16 -6.89 -32.38
N VAL A 411 -1.31 -6.96 -31.07
CA VAL A 411 -0.25 -7.33 -30.10
C VAL A 411 0.31 -8.71 -30.34
N MET A 412 -0.53 -9.61 -30.83
CA MET A 412 -0.22 -10.99 -31.17
C MET A 412 -0.45 -11.17 -32.66
N ASP A 413 0.37 -11.99 -33.31
CA ASP A 413 0.09 -12.39 -34.69
C ASP A 413 -1.16 -13.28 -34.78
N GLU A 414 -1.73 -13.39 -35.98
CA GLU A 414 -2.95 -14.19 -36.18
C GLU A 414 -2.73 -15.66 -35.83
N ASP A 415 -1.53 -16.19 -36.09
CA ASP A 415 -1.18 -17.57 -35.80
C ASP A 415 -1.20 -17.86 -34.29
N LEU A 416 -0.66 -16.97 -33.44
CA LEU A 416 -0.70 -17.12 -31.97
C LEU A 416 -2.12 -16.98 -31.43
N LEU A 417 -2.94 -16.13 -32.08
CA LEU A 417 -4.36 -15.95 -31.75
C LEU A 417 -5.23 -17.17 -32.10
N LEU A 418 -4.90 -17.88 -33.19
CA LEU A 418 -5.66 -19.02 -33.70
C LEU A 418 -5.21 -20.36 -33.09
N ASP A 419 -3.94 -20.51 -32.75
CA ASP A 419 -3.47 -21.69 -32.03
C ASP A 419 -4.10 -21.71 -30.64
N THR A 420 -4.85 -22.75 -30.28
CA THR A 420 -5.44 -22.90 -28.92
C THR A 420 -4.77 -24.00 -28.11
N SER A 421 -3.75 -24.65 -28.69
CA SER A 421 -3.07 -25.82 -28.14
C SER A 421 -1.88 -25.44 -27.28
N LEU A 422 -1.15 -24.37 -27.65
CA LEU A 422 0.05 -23.91 -26.95
C LEU A 422 -0.27 -23.38 -25.55
N GLN A 423 0.43 -23.92 -24.54
CA GLN A 423 0.33 -23.53 -23.13
C GLN A 423 1.68 -23.67 -22.40
N ILE A 424 2.25 -22.56 -21.95
CA ILE A 424 3.50 -22.51 -21.17
C ILE A 424 3.16 -22.57 -19.67
N ARG A 425 2.93 -23.79 -19.17
CA ARG A 425 2.45 -24.06 -17.80
C ARG A 425 3.46 -23.74 -16.69
N SER A 426 4.73 -23.63 -17.02
CA SER A 426 5.80 -23.35 -16.07
C SER A 426 5.75 -21.92 -15.52
N VAL A 427 5.20 -20.98 -16.29
CA VAL A 427 5.11 -19.56 -15.92
C VAL A 427 4.03 -19.34 -14.87
N THR A 428 4.44 -18.75 -13.75
CA THR A 428 3.60 -18.40 -12.62
C THR A 428 3.55 -16.89 -12.38
N LYS A 429 4.55 -16.14 -12.87
CA LYS A 429 4.58 -14.68 -12.82
C LYS A 429 4.81 -14.07 -14.21
N PHE A 430 4.06 -13.03 -14.56
CA PHE A 430 4.28 -12.26 -15.78
C PHE A 430 4.21 -10.76 -15.47
N CYS A 431 5.23 -10.00 -15.82
CA CYS A 431 5.28 -8.56 -15.59
C CYS A 431 5.40 -7.81 -16.91
N ILE A 432 4.71 -6.68 -17.04
CA ILE A 432 4.93 -5.71 -18.11
C ILE A 432 5.31 -4.39 -17.45
N SER A 433 6.50 -3.89 -17.77
CA SER A 433 7.11 -2.74 -17.08
C SER A 433 6.70 -1.37 -17.67
N LEU A 434 5.90 -1.34 -18.75
CA LEU A 434 5.33 -0.16 -19.41
C LEU A 434 3.93 -0.48 -19.96
N TRP A 435 3.21 0.51 -20.53
CA TRP A 435 1.80 0.41 -20.98
C TRP A 435 1.46 -0.94 -21.65
N SER A 436 0.37 -1.56 -21.17
CA SER A 436 -0.06 -2.88 -21.60
C SER A 436 -0.42 -2.84 -23.07
N PRO A 437 0.07 -3.81 -23.86
CA PRO A 437 -0.13 -3.75 -25.29
C PRO A 437 -1.54 -4.13 -25.72
N PHE A 438 -2.26 -4.90 -24.90
CA PHE A 438 -3.52 -5.51 -25.28
C PHE A 438 -4.55 -4.43 -25.63
N ASN A 439 -5.09 -4.51 -26.85
CA ASN A 439 -6.06 -3.53 -27.37
C ASN A 439 -7.49 -4.09 -27.37
N ASP A 440 -7.69 -5.41 -27.23
CA ASP A 440 -8.99 -6.05 -27.25
C ASP A 440 -9.06 -7.31 -26.35
N TYR A 441 -10.28 -7.72 -25.99
CA TYR A 441 -10.48 -8.86 -25.11
C TYR A 441 -9.99 -10.19 -25.71
N LYS A 442 -10.07 -10.36 -27.03
CA LYS A 442 -9.70 -11.62 -27.70
C LYS A 442 -8.19 -11.85 -27.58
N THR A 443 -7.38 -10.80 -27.78
CA THR A 443 -5.92 -10.85 -27.56
C THR A 443 -5.57 -11.09 -26.09
N PHE A 444 -6.20 -10.38 -25.15
CA PHE A 444 -5.99 -10.60 -23.72
C PHE A 444 -6.36 -12.02 -23.27
N ARG A 445 -7.51 -12.51 -23.70
CA ARG A 445 -8.00 -13.86 -23.41
C ARG A 445 -7.00 -14.91 -23.90
N ARG A 446 -6.50 -14.76 -25.13
CA ARG A 446 -5.51 -15.70 -25.67
C ARG A 446 -4.22 -15.67 -24.86
N PHE A 447 -3.72 -14.48 -24.51
CA PHE A 447 -2.54 -14.33 -23.67
C PHE A 447 -2.67 -15.08 -22.34
N VAL A 448 -3.78 -14.90 -21.65
CA VAL A 448 -4.13 -15.60 -20.42
C VAL A 448 -4.17 -17.12 -20.63
N GLN A 449 -4.66 -17.60 -21.77
CA GLN A 449 -4.67 -19.02 -22.11
C GLN A 449 -3.29 -19.62 -22.34
N LEU A 450 -2.30 -18.83 -22.76
CA LEU A 450 -0.92 -19.28 -22.89
C LEU A 450 -0.32 -19.65 -21.53
N PHE A 451 -0.79 -19.04 -20.42
CA PHE A 451 -0.20 -19.21 -19.08
C PHE A 451 -1.22 -19.68 -18.04
N PRO A 452 -1.68 -20.94 -18.08
CA PRO A 452 -2.79 -21.42 -17.24
C PRO A 452 -2.46 -21.54 -15.73
N ASN A 453 -1.18 -21.45 -15.34
CA ASN A 453 -0.71 -21.51 -13.96
C ASN A 453 -0.23 -20.16 -13.43
N LEU A 454 -0.56 -19.08 -14.12
CA LEU A 454 -0.24 -17.72 -13.70
C LEU A 454 -0.88 -17.43 -12.33
N ILE A 455 -0.08 -16.98 -11.37
CA ILE A 455 -0.48 -16.56 -10.01
C ILE A 455 -0.19 -15.07 -9.76
N CYS A 456 0.64 -14.46 -10.60
CA CYS A 456 0.96 -13.03 -10.54
C CYS A 456 1.06 -12.47 -11.96
N LEU A 457 0.32 -11.39 -12.23
CA LEU A 457 0.33 -10.69 -13.51
C LEU A 457 0.41 -9.19 -13.19
N GLU A 458 1.40 -8.48 -13.72
CA GLU A 458 1.57 -7.04 -13.55
C GLU A 458 1.39 -6.38 -14.92
N LEU A 459 0.34 -5.56 -15.08
CA LEU A 459 -0.08 -4.95 -16.35
C LEU A 459 -0.60 -3.51 -16.15
N ASP A 460 -0.31 -2.62 -17.10
CA ASP A 460 -0.87 -1.27 -17.21
C ASP A 460 -1.89 -1.16 -18.37
N ILE A 461 -3.14 -1.59 -18.21
CA ILE A 461 -4.15 -1.64 -19.31
C ILE A 461 -4.98 -0.36 -19.47
N GLU A 462 -5.44 -0.07 -20.69
CA GLU A 462 -6.45 0.97 -20.93
C GLU A 462 -7.81 0.63 -20.29
N LEU A 463 -8.55 1.69 -19.94
CA LEU A 463 -9.92 1.59 -19.42
C LEU A 463 -10.89 0.88 -20.37
N SER A 464 -10.69 1.01 -21.68
CA SER A 464 -11.47 0.37 -22.75
C SER A 464 -11.34 -1.16 -22.69
N LEU A 465 -10.12 -1.67 -22.73
CA LEU A 465 -9.84 -3.10 -22.61
C LEU A 465 -10.25 -3.63 -21.24
N LEU A 466 -9.99 -2.90 -20.15
CA LEU A 466 -10.45 -3.29 -18.82
C LEU A 466 -11.95 -3.53 -18.81
N HIS A 467 -12.71 -2.62 -19.40
CA HIS A 467 -14.16 -2.75 -19.49
C HIS A 467 -14.56 -4.00 -20.25
N ASP A 468 -13.89 -4.30 -21.37
CA ASP A 468 -14.16 -5.50 -22.16
C ASP A 468 -13.75 -6.81 -21.44
N ILE A 469 -12.64 -6.82 -20.69
CA ILE A 469 -12.21 -7.95 -19.83
C ILE A 469 -13.25 -8.21 -18.75
N LEU A 470 -13.67 -7.17 -18.01
CA LEU A 470 -14.67 -7.31 -16.95
C LEU A 470 -16.04 -7.72 -17.51
N LYS A 471 -16.37 -7.27 -18.71
CA LYS A 471 -17.60 -7.65 -19.41
C LYS A 471 -17.60 -9.15 -19.74
N HIS A 472 -16.48 -9.68 -20.24
CA HIS A 472 -16.39 -11.08 -20.66
C HIS A 472 -15.96 -12.05 -19.55
N GLU A 473 -15.46 -11.56 -18.41
CA GLU A 473 -15.17 -12.35 -17.20
C GLU A 473 -16.38 -13.18 -16.74
N GLN A 474 -17.60 -12.67 -16.93
CA GLN A 474 -18.83 -13.37 -16.57
C GLN A 474 -19.14 -14.56 -17.50
N GLU A 475 -18.74 -14.49 -18.77
CA GLU A 475 -19.07 -15.44 -19.83
C GLU A 475 -17.96 -16.47 -20.06
N ASP A 476 -16.70 -16.10 -19.83
CA ASP A 476 -15.54 -16.94 -20.06
C ASP A 476 -15.01 -17.59 -18.78
N LYS A 477 -15.44 -18.83 -18.56
CA LYS A 477 -15.07 -19.64 -17.39
C LYS A 477 -13.55 -19.76 -17.18
N PHE A 478 -12.75 -19.73 -18.24
CA PHE A 478 -11.30 -19.84 -18.13
C PHE A 478 -10.67 -18.57 -17.55
N VAL A 479 -10.97 -17.40 -18.13
CA VAL A 479 -10.48 -16.10 -17.64
C VAL A 479 -10.97 -15.85 -16.21
N LYS A 480 -12.23 -16.18 -15.91
CA LYS A 480 -12.78 -16.13 -14.53
C LYS A 480 -12.00 -16.97 -13.53
N THR A 481 -11.63 -18.20 -13.92
CA THR A 481 -10.88 -19.12 -13.04
C THR A 481 -9.43 -18.68 -12.87
N LEU A 482 -8.80 -18.15 -13.92
CA LEU A 482 -7.43 -17.65 -13.84
C LEU A 482 -7.35 -16.35 -13.02
N LEU A 483 -8.23 -15.36 -13.27
CA LEU A 483 -8.28 -14.12 -12.48
C LEU A 483 -8.53 -14.41 -10.99
N ALA A 484 -9.31 -15.44 -10.67
CA ALA A 484 -9.50 -15.91 -9.30
C ALA A 484 -8.26 -16.58 -8.68
N ARG A 485 -7.36 -17.18 -9.48
CA ARG A 485 -6.09 -17.79 -9.03
C ARG A 485 -4.95 -16.81 -8.89
N ILE A 486 -4.95 -15.73 -9.68
CA ILE A 486 -3.98 -14.64 -9.59
C ILE A 486 -4.33 -13.81 -8.33
N GLU A 487 -4.01 -14.36 -7.14
CA GLU A 487 -4.30 -13.78 -5.81
C GLU A 487 -3.59 -12.43 -5.54
N GLN A 488 -2.77 -11.94 -6.48
CA GLN A 488 -2.04 -10.68 -6.41
C GLN A 488 -1.93 -10.01 -7.79
N LEU A 489 -3.02 -9.41 -8.27
CA LEU A 489 -2.90 -8.33 -9.23
C LEU A 489 -2.46 -7.07 -8.47
N ASN A 490 -1.16 -6.80 -8.49
CA ASN A 490 -0.66 -5.45 -8.29
C ASN A 490 -0.95 -4.64 -9.58
N ILE A 491 -2.22 -4.60 -10.04
CA ILE A 491 -2.62 -3.68 -11.12
C ILE A 491 -2.62 -2.31 -10.47
N THR A 492 -1.54 -1.57 -10.71
CA THR A 492 -1.51 -0.15 -10.39
C THR A 492 -2.30 0.53 -11.49
N TRP A 493 -3.52 1.01 -11.21
CA TRP A 493 -4.30 1.80 -12.18
C TRP A 493 -3.67 3.18 -12.38
N LEU A 494 -2.61 3.26 -13.20
CA LEU A 494 -2.07 4.52 -13.68
C LEU A 494 -2.90 4.97 -14.89
N ILE A 495 -3.98 5.73 -14.64
CA ILE A 495 -4.70 6.42 -15.70
C ILE A 495 -3.83 7.60 -16.18
N PHE A 496 -3.06 7.39 -17.26
CA PHE A 496 -2.49 8.47 -18.05
C PHE A 496 -3.50 8.93 -19.11
N TYR A 497 -3.85 10.21 -19.08
CA TYR A 497 -4.49 10.89 -20.22
C TYR A 497 -3.38 11.47 -21.10
N HIS A 498 -3.02 10.80 -22.20
CA HIS A 498 -2.36 11.45 -23.32
C HIS A 498 -3.38 11.76 -24.42
N SER A 499 -3.44 13.04 -24.75
CA SER A 499 -4.21 13.58 -25.85
C SER A 499 -3.33 13.65 -27.10
N MET A 500 -3.61 12.83 -28.10
CA MET A 500 -3.29 13.11 -29.49
C MET A 500 -4.63 13.21 -30.22
N GLY A 501 -4.89 14.38 -30.80
CA GLY A 501 -6.08 14.60 -31.60
C GLY A 501 -5.73 14.34 -33.06
N CYS A 502 -6.51 13.49 -33.71
CA CYS A 502 -6.78 13.59 -35.13
C CYS A 502 -8.16 14.26 -35.26
N MET A 503 -8.19 15.47 -35.81
CA MET A 503 -9.41 16.09 -36.29
C MET A 503 -9.89 15.34 -37.54
N PRO A 504 -11.20 15.24 -37.77
CA PRO A 504 -11.75 15.38 -39.11
C PRO A 504 -11.97 16.85 -39.40
N SER A 505 -11.45 17.25 -40.54
CA SER A 505 -11.58 18.55 -41.19
C SER A 505 -13.03 18.97 -41.41
N ARG A 506 -13.25 20.29 -41.40
CA ARG A 506 -14.50 20.93 -41.83
C ARG A 506 -14.67 20.79 -43.34
N THR A 507 -15.85 20.35 -43.78
CA THR A 507 -16.55 20.98 -44.91
C THR A 507 -18.05 21.00 -44.64
N ALA A 508 -18.64 22.15 -44.94
CA ALA A 508 -20.04 22.47 -44.73
C ALA A 508 -20.89 22.05 -45.93
N SER A 509 -22.12 21.61 -45.69
CA SER A 509 -23.29 22.09 -46.45
C SER A 509 -24.61 21.64 -45.81
N ARG A 510 -25.49 22.62 -45.62
CA ARG A 510 -26.95 22.55 -45.49
C ARG A 510 -27.58 21.45 -46.37
N VAL A 511 -28.76 20.96 -45.97
CA VAL A 511 -30.06 21.10 -46.68
C VAL A 511 -31.02 19.98 -46.24
N ASP A 512 -32.17 20.41 -45.69
CA ASP A 512 -33.54 19.87 -45.82
C ASP A 512 -33.84 18.38 -45.50
N ASN A 513 -34.65 18.06 -44.49
CA ASN A 513 -36.13 18.08 -44.41
C ASN A 513 -36.75 16.69 -44.74
N VAL A 514 -37.73 16.31 -43.91
CA VAL A 514 -38.97 15.55 -44.27
C VAL A 514 -38.95 14.00 -44.22
N ALA A 515 -39.84 13.51 -43.33
CA ALA A 515 -40.82 12.43 -43.50
C ALA A 515 -40.51 10.95 -43.18
N ASP A 516 -41.48 10.42 -42.41
CA ASP A 516 -42.21 9.15 -42.60
C ASP A 516 -41.59 7.80 -42.19
N ASN A 517 -42.12 7.32 -41.05
CA ASN A 517 -42.58 5.93 -40.82
C ASN A 517 -43.49 5.46 -42.01
N PRO A 518 -43.81 4.16 -42.27
CA PRO A 518 -43.73 2.98 -41.39
C PRO A 518 -43.54 1.59 -42.13
N VAL A 519 -43.73 0.48 -41.38
CA VAL A 519 -44.29 -0.84 -41.79
C VAL A 519 -43.36 -2.00 -42.25
N MET A 520 -43.46 -3.08 -41.45
CA MET A 520 -43.44 -4.54 -41.67
C MET A 520 -42.96 -5.22 -42.97
N ARG A 521 -42.32 -6.40 -42.77
CA ARG A 521 -42.60 -7.78 -43.28
C ARG A 521 -41.28 -8.48 -43.70
N HIS A 522 -40.84 -9.52 -42.98
CA HIS A 522 -41.05 -10.95 -43.25
C HIS A 522 -40.64 -11.43 -44.66
N GLN A 523 -39.58 -12.26 -44.73
CA GLN A 523 -39.43 -13.51 -45.53
C GLN A 523 -38.00 -14.06 -45.31
N HIS A 524 -37.82 -15.19 -44.61
CA HIS A 524 -37.80 -16.59 -45.08
C HIS A 524 -36.68 -16.94 -46.07
N ILE A 525 -35.82 -17.90 -45.66
CA ILE A 525 -35.27 -19.07 -46.39
C ILE A 525 -34.44 -19.88 -45.34
N THR A 526 -34.93 -20.95 -44.71
CA THR A 526 -34.83 -22.40 -45.06
C THR A 526 -33.39 -22.84 -45.44
N THR A 527 -32.72 -23.84 -44.86
CA THR A 527 -33.11 -25.20 -44.42
C THR A 527 -31.89 -25.92 -43.80
N GLY A 528 -32.10 -26.86 -42.85
CA GLY A 528 -31.37 -28.15 -42.86
C GLY A 528 -30.80 -28.73 -41.55
N GLY A 529 -31.63 -29.50 -40.81
CA GLY A 529 -31.35 -30.74 -40.01
C GLY A 529 -30.24 -30.75 -38.93
N LYS A 530 -30.36 -31.40 -37.75
CA LYS A 530 -31.14 -32.55 -37.26
C LYS A 530 -31.28 -32.49 -35.72
N PHE A 531 -32.32 -33.15 -35.23
CA PHE A 531 -32.83 -33.27 -33.85
C PHE A 531 -31.88 -33.84 -32.79
N SER A 532 -31.97 -33.39 -31.53
CA SER A 532 -32.64 -34.16 -30.44
C SER A 532 -32.68 -33.42 -29.07
N ASN A 533 -33.90 -33.27 -28.55
CA ASN A 533 -34.38 -33.12 -27.18
C ASN A 533 -33.52 -32.49 -26.06
N GLY A 534 -33.91 -31.28 -25.65
CA GLY A 534 -33.73 -30.74 -24.29
C GLY A 534 -34.76 -29.63 -24.06
N ARG A 535 -35.61 -29.75 -23.02
CA ARG A 535 -36.61 -28.74 -22.66
C ARG A 535 -35.91 -27.51 -22.10
N GLU A 536 -35.96 -26.37 -22.80
CA GLU A 536 -35.66 -25.07 -22.20
C GLU A 536 -36.92 -24.51 -21.53
N ARG A 537 -36.83 -24.27 -20.22
CA ARG A 537 -37.78 -23.43 -19.47
C ARG A 537 -37.33 -21.98 -19.68
N ASN A 538 -38.25 -21.14 -20.16
CA ASN A 538 -38.11 -19.70 -20.12
C ASN A 538 -38.51 -19.24 -18.71
N ASP A 539 -37.55 -18.82 -17.90
CA ASP A 539 -37.80 -18.15 -16.62
C ASP A 539 -37.91 -16.64 -16.88
N LEU A 540 -39.12 -16.10 -16.76
CA LEU A 540 -39.39 -14.65 -16.71
C LEU A 540 -39.24 -14.22 -15.24
N GLU A 541 -38.13 -13.57 -14.88
CA GLU A 541 -37.97 -12.99 -13.54
C GLU A 541 -38.92 -11.79 -13.35
N ALA A 542 -39.69 -11.78 -12.26
CA ALA A 542 -40.52 -10.63 -11.86
C ALA A 542 -39.63 -9.39 -11.63
N THR A 543 -40.11 -8.22 -12.07
CA THR A 543 -39.42 -6.94 -11.90
C THR A 543 -39.38 -6.52 -10.43
N GLU A 544 -38.41 -5.65 -10.07
CA GLU A 544 -38.23 -5.18 -8.69
C GLU A 544 -39.48 -4.44 -8.14
N GLY A 545 -40.20 -3.71 -8.99
CA GLY A 545 -41.46 -3.05 -8.64
C GLY A 545 -42.59 -4.03 -8.33
N GLU A 546 -42.72 -5.12 -9.09
CA GLU A 546 -43.74 -6.17 -8.85
C GLU A 546 -43.50 -6.89 -7.51
N ARG A 547 -42.23 -7.06 -7.10
CA ARG A 547 -41.88 -7.64 -5.79
C ARG A 547 -42.28 -6.73 -4.63
N ILE A 548 -42.03 -5.42 -4.74
CA ILE A 548 -42.39 -4.43 -3.71
C ILE A 548 -43.92 -4.33 -3.56
N GLU A 549 -44.66 -4.35 -4.66
CA GLU A 549 -46.12 -4.37 -4.62
C GLU A 549 -46.66 -5.66 -3.97
N MET A 550 -46.06 -6.81 -4.27
CA MET A 550 -46.41 -8.09 -3.65
C MET A 550 -46.15 -8.09 -2.13
N TYR A 551 -44.99 -7.61 -1.68
CA TYR A 551 -44.70 -7.47 -0.24
C TYR A 551 -45.62 -6.48 0.45
N SER A 552 -45.94 -5.37 -0.23
CA SER A 552 -46.86 -4.36 0.30
C SER A 552 -48.30 -4.88 0.41
N ALA A 553 -48.77 -5.65 -0.58
CA ALA A 553 -50.08 -6.30 -0.54
C ALA A 553 -50.15 -7.35 0.57
N PHE A 554 -49.07 -8.11 0.79
CA PHE A 554 -48.97 -9.09 1.88
C PHE A 554 -48.98 -8.41 3.26
N ILE A 555 -48.12 -7.42 3.48
CA ILE A 555 -48.04 -6.69 4.76
C ILE A 555 -49.37 -6.01 5.10
N ASN A 556 -50.08 -5.47 4.11
CA ASN A 556 -51.39 -4.83 4.30
C ASN A 556 -52.57 -5.82 4.40
N GLY A 557 -52.41 -7.04 3.90
CA GLY A 557 -53.48 -8.04 3.76
C GLY A 557 -53.47 -9.15 4.82
N THR A 558 -52.41 -9.27 5.62
CA THR A 558 -52.20 -10.37 6.58
C THR A 558 -52.24 -9.87 8.03
N ARG A 559 -52.85 -10.65 8.94
CA ARG A 559 -52.92 -10.24 10.35
C ARG A 559 -51.52 -10.33 11.01
N PRO A 560 -51.17 -9.42 11.94
CA PRO A 560 -49.89 -9.44 12.67
C PRO A 560 -49.44 -10.81 13.21
N ASP A 561 -50.37 -11.58 13.76
CA ASP A 561 -50.18 -12.94 14.27
C ASP A 561 -49.76 -13.93 13.18
N GLU A 562 -50.29 -13.79 11.96
CA GLU A 562 -49.98 -14.67 10.82
C GLU A 562 -48.66 -14.29 10.13
N ILE A 563 -48.24 -13.02 10.18
CA ILE A 563 -46.95 -12.54 9.64
C ILE A 563 -45.78 -13.14 10.42
N ILE A 564 -45.96 -13.30 11.74
CA ILE A 564 -44.93 -13.76 12.66
C ILE A 564 -44.82 -15.30 12.72
N GLN A 565 -45.94 -16.01 12.59
CA GLN A 565 -45.99 -17.49 12.68
C GLN A 565 -45.36 -18.21 11.48
N LYS A 566 -45.07 -17.50 10.38
CA LYS A 566 -44.56 -18.10 9.15
C LYS A 566 -43.47 -17.18 8.58
N PRO A 567 -42.17 -17.49 8.68
CA PRO A 567 -41.16 -16.73 7.96
C PRO A 567 -41.39 -16.94 6.45
N TRP A 568 -41.86 -15.90 5.77
CA TRP A 568 -42.26 -15.97 4.37
C TRP A 568 -41.04 -15.86 3.47
N ARG A 569 -40.85 -16.83 2.58
CA ARG A 569 -39.77 -16.83 1.60
C ARG A 569 -40.31 -16.48 0.22
N TYR A 570 -39.63 -15.57 -0.45
CA TYR A 570 -39.80 -15.38 -1.89
C TYR A 570 -38.94 -16.42 -2.63
N ASP A 571 -39.58 -17.24 -3.48
CA ASP A 571 -38.91 -18.22 -4.35
C ASP A 571 -38.79 -17.64 -5.76
N PRO A 572 -37.58 -17.23 -6.19
CA PRO A 572 -37.37 -16.66 -7.53
C PRO A 572 -37.74 -17.63 -8.67
N SER A 573 -37.79 -18.94 -8.41
CA SER A 573 -38.13 -19.96 -9.40
C SER A 573 -39.64 -20.10 -9.65
N ARG A 574 -40.49 -19.35 -8.92
CA ARG A 574 -41.96 -19.36 -9.03
C ARG A 574 -42.56 -17.95 -8.86
N PRO A 575 -42.35 -17.04 -9.81
CA PRO A 575 -42.80 -15.65 -9.75
C PRO A 575 -44.33 -15.49 -9.71
N ASP A 576 -45.09 -16.50 -10.17
CA ASP A 576 -46.55 -16.45 -10.29
C ASP A 576 -47.30 -16.89 -9.00
N GLN A 577 -46.58 -17.17 -7.90
CA GLN A 577 -47.16 -17.67 -6.65
C GLN A 577 -46.94 -16.65 -5.52
N GLU A 578 -48.00 -16.36 -4.76
CA GLU A 578 -47.90 -15.59 -3.51
C GLU A 578 -46.77 -16.16 -2.62
N PRO A 579 -46.07 -15.32 -1.82
CA PRO A 579 -45.05 -15.77 -0.89
C PRO A 579 -45.57 -16.99 -0.13
N ARG A 580 -44.80 -18.07 -0.07
CA ARG A 580 -45.23 -19.28 0.63
C ARG A 580 -44.58 -19.36 2.00
N PRO A 581 -45.27 -19.93 3.00
CA PRO A 581 -44.63 -20.27 4.28
C PRO A 581 -43.45 -21.20 3.97
N SER A 582 -42.33 -21.08 4.69
CA SER A 582 -41.30 -22.12 4.63
C SER A 582 -41.93 -23.46 4.99
N ASN A 583 -41.87 -24.47 4.11
CA ASN A 583 -42.33 -25.85 4.39
C ASN A 583 -41.44 -26.57 5.44
N ASP A 584 -40.66 -25.82 6.21
CA ASP A 584 -39.76 -26.33 7.21
C ASP A 584 -40.55 -26.46 8.52
N GLU A 585 -40.99 -27.68 8.84
CA GLU A 585 -41.70 -28.02 10.10
C GLU A 585 -40.85 -27.74 11.37
N SER A 586 -39.64 -27.19 11.22
CA SER A 586 -38.71 -26.85 12.30
C SER A 586 -38.78 -25.40 12.81
N VAL A 587 -39.57 -24.52 12.16
CA VAL A 587 -39.91 -23.20 12.70
C VAL A 587 -41.07 -23.41 13.67
N ASP A 588 -40.77 -23.33 14.96
CA ASP A 588 -41.77 -23.59 15.98
C ASP A 588 -42.76 -22.43 16.11
N ASN A 589 -44.04 -22.76 16.00
CA ASN A 589 -45.13 -21.84 16.28
C ASN A 589 -45.14 -21.44 17.77
N ASP A 590 -44.49 -22.21 18.66
CA ASP A 590 -44.49 -21.97 20.11
C ASP A 590 -43.53 -20.85 20.54
N LEU A 591 -42.60 -20.36 19.71
CA LEU A 591 -41.64 -19.29 20.10
C LEU A 591 -42.36 -18.01 20.55
N TRP A 592 -43.57 -17.76 20.01
CA TRP A 592 -44.41 -16.58 20.31
C TRP A 592 -45.53 -16.87 21.30
N ASP A 593 -45.78 -18.14 21.59
CA ASP A 593 -46.72 -18.62 22.61
C ASP A 593 -46.03 -18.96 23.94
N ASP A 594 -44.69 -18.90 23.98
CA ASP A 594 -43.88 -19.09 25.17
C ASP A 594 -43.93 -17.84 26.09
N ASP A 595 -44.56 -17.98 27.26
CA ASP A 595 -44.64 -16.98 28.35
C ASP A 595 -43.27 -16.44 28.80
N HIS A 596 -42.17 -16.99 28.29
CA HIS A 596 -40.80 -16.61 28.56
C HIS A 596 -40.27 -15.40 27.76
N ILE A 597 -40.91 -14.99 26.65
CA ILE A 597 -40.47 -13.81 25.87
C ILE A 597 -41.15 -12.52 26.35
N TYR A 598 -42.47 -12.55 26.49
CA TYR A 598 -43.29 -11.42 26.88
C TYR A 598 -44.35 -11.84 27.90
N SER A 599 -44.71 -10.93 28.80
CA SER A 599 -46.00 -11.03 29.48
C SER A 599 -47.16 -10.86 28.47
N ASP A 600 -48.36 -11.33 28.81
CA ASP A 600 -49.55 -11.18 27.95
C ASP A 600 -49.77 -9.74 27.47
N GLU A 601 -49.51 -8.75 28.34
CA GLU A 601 -49.62 -7.32 28.03
C GLU A 601 -48.54 -6.87 27.03
N GLU A 602 -47.29 -7.28 27.22
CA GLU A 602 -46.19 -6.93 26.31
C GLU A 602 -46.34 -7.62 24.95
N ARG A 603 -46.86 -8.85 24.94
CA ARG A 603 -47.18 -9.58 23.71
C ARG A 603 -48.26 -8.85 22.93
N ALA A 604 -49.34 -8.43 23.59
CA ALA A 604 -50.38 -7.62 22.95
C ALA A 604 -49.81 -6.28 22.43
N ASN A 605 -48.98 -5.60 23.20
CA ASN A 605 -48.36 -4.34 22.79
C ASN A 605 -47.47 -4.53 21.55
N PHE A 606 -46.62 -5.55 21.53
CA PHE A 606 -45.81 -5.87 20.37
C PHE A 606 -46.66 -6.17 19.13
N MET A 607 -47.65 -7.07 19.26
CA MET A 607 -48.49 -7.53 18.15
C MET A 607 -49.32 -6.40 17.54
N TYR A 608 -49.92 -5.55 18.36
CA TYR A 608 -50.87 -4.53 17.88
C TYR A 608 -50.25 -3.15 17.64
N ILE A 609 -49.10 -2.84 18.26
CA ILE A 609 -48.49 -1.51 18.16
C ILE A 609 -47.13 -1.59 17.47
N THR A 610 -46.17 -2.30 18.05
CA THR A 610 -44.79 -2.30 17.55
C THR A 610 -44.70 -2.92 16.16
N LEU A 611 -45.32 -4.08 15.94
CA LEU A 611 -45.30 -4.77 14.66
C LEU A 611 -45.96 -3.93 13.55
N SER A 612 -47.11 -3.32 13.82
CA SER A 612 -47.78 -2.42 12.87
C SER A 612 -46.86 -1.28 12.44
N LYS A 613 -46.12 -0.69 13.39
CA LYS A 613 -45.16 0.39 13.07
C LYS A 613 -43.90 -0.11 12.37
N MET A 614 -43.48 -1.36 12.61
CA MET A 614 -42.42 -2.00 11.82
C MET A 614 -42.86 -2.20 10.37
N CYS A 615 -44.11 -2.62 10.15
CA CYS A 615 -44.71 -2.69 8.82
C CYS A 615 -44.70 -1.32 8.14
N ASP A 616 -45.07 -0.25 8.85
CA ASP A 616 -44.98 1.12 8.31
C ASP A 616 -43.55 1.49 7.88
N LEU A 617 -42.53 1.09 8.64
CA LEU A 617 -41.13 1.34 8.28
C LEU A 617 -40.71 0.63 6.98
N VAL A 618 -41.26 -0.56 6.71
CA VAL A 618 -41.03 -1.33 5.48
C VAL A 618 -41.79 -0.71 4.31
N LEU A 619 -43.07 -0.41 4.48
CA LEU A 619 -43.92 0.16 3.42
C LEU A 619 -43.41 1.52 2.92
N HIS A 620 -42.68 2.26 3.75
CA HIS A 620 -42.10 3.56 3.40
C HIS A 620 -40.61 3.48 3.02
N ILE A 621 -40.04 2.28 2.83
CA ILE A 621 -38.60 2.10 2.59
C ILE A 621 -38.09 2.93 1.40
N ASP A 622 -38.85 3.02 0.31
CA ASP A 622 -38.44 3.79 -0.88
C ASP A 622 -38.36 5.30 -0.61
N SER A 623 -39.23 5.80 0.27
CA SER A 623 -39.21 7.21 0.69
C SER A 623 -38.12 7.51 1.73
N VAL A 624 -37.79 6.53 2.58
CA VAL A 624 -36.82 6.66 3.67
C VAL A 624 -35.38 6.43 3.17
N CYS A 625 -35.20 5.43 2.32
CA CYS A 625 -33.95 5.03 1.68
C CYS A 625 -33.99 5.37 0.18
N SER A 626 -34.22 6.64 -0.14
CA SER A 626 -34.40 7.12 -1.52
C SER A 626 -33.13 7.10 -2.39
N GLN A 627 -32.00 6.63 -1.84
CA GLN A 627 -30.74 6.46 -2.55
C GLN A 627 -30.25 5.01 -2.43
N PRO A 628 -29.70 4.43 -3.52
CA PRO A 628 -29.12 3.10 -3.46
C PRO A 628 -28.01 2.97 -2.41
N LEU A 629 -28.05 1.90 -1.61
CA LEU A 629 -26.99 1.58 -0.68
C LEU A 629 -25.78 0.99 -1.42
N SER A 630 -24.62 1.64 -1.29
CA SER A 630 -23.38 1.11 -1.86
C SER A 630 -22.84 -0.04 -1.01
N LEU A 631 -22.37 -1.11 -1.63
CA LEU A 631 -21.66 -2.18 -0.91
C LEU A 631 -20.25 -1.74 -0.51
N LEU A 632 -19.85 -2.07 0.71
CA LEU A 632 -18.50 -1.88 1.26
C LEU A 632 -17.65 -3.13 0.99
N ARG A 633 -17.19 -3.24 -0.26
CA ARG A 633 -16.42 -4.37 -0.79
C ARG A 633 -14.99 -4.44 -0.27
N ILE A 634 -14.39 -5.61 -0.36
CA ILE A 634 -12.97 -5.86 -0.07
C ILE A 634 -12.06 -4.84 -0.78
N GLU A 635 -11.00 -4.42 -0.08
CA GLU A 635 -9.98 -3.46 -0.49
C GLU A 635 -10.48 -2.02 -0.73
N THR A 636 -11.72 -1.71 -0.34
CA THR A 636 -12.26 -0.36 -0.45
C THR A 636 -12.07 0.46 0.83
N ASN A 637 -11.72 1.74 0.65
CA ASN A 637 -11.74 2.76 1.70
C ASN A 637 -12.98 3.63 1.49
N ARG A 638 -14.11 3.25 2.10
CA ARG A 638 -15.41 3.90 1.90
C ARG A 638 -16.22 3.94 3.19
N SER A 639 -17.13 4.90 3.26
CA SER A 639 -18.06 5.07 4.38
C SER A 639 -19.48 5.25 3.88
N ILE A 640 -20.44 4.66 4.57
CA ILE A 640 -21.87 4.92 4.44
C ILE A 640 -22.31 5.63 5.71
N THR A 641 -23.00 6.75 5.55
CA THR A 641 -23.58 7.48 6.67
C THR A 641 -25.09 7.55 6.45
N MET A 642 -25.87 7.15 7.44
CA MET A 642 -27.32 7.06 7.36
C MET A 642 -27.97 7.48 8.68
N SER A 643 -29.20 7.96 8.61
CA SER A 643 -29.99 8.25 9.81
C SER A 643 -30.33 6.98 10.57
N GLN A 644 -30.56 7.10 11.88
CA GLN A 644 -31.06 5.98 12.69
C GLN A 644 -32.44 5.50 12.20
N ARG A 645 -33.25 6.38 11.59
CA ARG A 645 -34.50 6.01 10.90
C ARG A 645 -34.28 5.08 9.70
N GLN A 646 -33.30 5.37 8.86
CA GLN A 646 -32.93 4.50 7.74
C GLN A 646 -32.45 3.13 8.24
N ALA A 647 -31.61 3.13 9.29
CA ALA A 647 -31.18 1.89 9.93
C ALA A 647 -32.37 1.07 10.47
N ALA A 648 -33.33 1.71 11.15
CA ALA A 648 -34.54 1.06 11.64
C ALA A 648 -35.39 0.45 10.52
N SER A 649 -35.59 1.15 9.41
CA SER A 649 -36.30 0.61 8.24
C SER A 649 -35.59 -0.58 7.61
N LEU A 650 -34.26 -0.52 7.44
CA LEU A 650 -33.48 -1.65 6.90
C LEU A 650 -33.52 -2.87 7.83
N LEU A 651 -33.46 -2.65 9.15
CA LEU A 651 -33.56 -3.73 10.12
C LEU A 651 -34.97 -4.31 10.18
N ALA A 652 -36.03 -3.51 9.97
CA ALA A 652 -37.38 -4.03 9.83
C ALA A 652 -37.48 -4.96 8.60
N CYS A 653 -36.89 -4.57 7.45
CA CYS A 653 -36.81 -5.46 6.29
C CYS A 653 -36.06 -6.77 6.59
N ALA A 654 -34.94 -6.71 7.33
CA ALA A 654 -34.20 -7.89 7.78
C ALA A 654 -35.01 -8.78 8.74
N PHE A 655 -35.79 -8.18 9.64
CA PHE A 655 -36.67 -8.88 10.57
C PHE A 655 -37.74 -9.69 9.82
N PHE A 656 -38.33 -9.10 8.77
CA PHE A 656 -39.29 -9.79 7.89
C PHE A 656 -38.63 -10.63 6.78
N CYS A 657 -37.31 -10.81 6.82
CA CYS A 657 -36.54 -11.61 5.87
C CYS A 657 -36.70 -11.19 4.39
N LEU A 658 -36.82 -9.89 4.13
CA LEU A 658 -37.16 -9.35 2.82
C LEU A 658 -35.95 -9.13 1.89
N PHE A 659 -34.72 -9.35 2.34
CA PHE A 659 -33.55 -9.19 1.48
C PHE A 659 -33.38 -10.42 0.57
N PRO A 660 -33.56 -10.28 -0.75
CA PRO A 660 -33.54 -11.42 -1.68
C PRO A 660 -32.12 -11.93 -1.90
N ASN A 661 -32.00 -13.21 -2.22
CA ASN A 661 -30.72 -13.87 -2.56
C ASN A 661 -29.64 -13.82 -1.47
N ARG A 662 -30.04 -13.65 -0.20
CA ARG A 662 -29.13 -13.56 0.95
C ARG A 662 -29.17 -14.76 1.89
N SER A 663 -30.19 -15.61 1.79
CA SER A 663 -30.33 -16.81 2.62
C SER A 663 -29.54 -17.99 2.04
N HIS A 664 -29.06 -18.91 2.88
CA HIS A 664 -28.20 -20.04 2.46
C HIS A 664 -28.78 -20.92 1.32
N GLN A 665 -30.11 -20.93 1.15
CA GLN A 665 -30.79 -21.69 0.10
C GLN A 665 -31.00 -20.90 -1.21
N THR A 666 -30.94 -19.57 -1.15
CA THR A 666 -31.14 -18.65 -2.28
C THR A 666 -29.90 -17.79 -2.56
N LEU A 667 -28.79 -18.06 -1.88
CA LEU A 667 -27.56 -17.27 -1.89
C LEU A 667 -27.02 -17.13 -3.32
N SER A 668 -27.02 -15.90 -3.83
CA SER A 668 -26.36 -15.62 -5.10
C SER A 668 -24.86 -15.53 -4.92
N LYS A 669 -24.10 -15.77 -6.00
CA LYS A 669 -22.64 -15.57 -6.02
C LYS A 669 -22.21 -14.15 -5.66
N GLU A 670 -23.08 -13.15 -5.85
CA GLU A 670 -22.80 -11.76 -5.48
C GLU A 670 -22.60 -11.58 -3.96
N TYR A 671 -23.32 -12.37 -3.16
CA TYR A 671 -23.35 -12.24 -1.70
C TYR A 671 -22.61 -13.36 -0.96
N GLU A 672 -21.87 -14.23 -1.65
CA GLU A 672 -21.14 -15.37 -1.05
C GLU A 672 -20.16 -14.95 0.07
N ASN A 673 -19.62 -13.74 -0.03
CA ASN A 673 -18.69 -13.16 0.93
C ASN A 673 -19.34 -12.24 1.97
N TYR A 674 -20.67 -12.22 2.06
CA TYR A 674 -21.43 -11.37 3.00
C TYR A 674 -22.13 -12.23 4.05
N GLN A 675 -22.47 -11.62 5.18
CA GLN A 675 -23.40 -12.23 6.11
C GLN A 675 -24.83 -12.21 5.57
N ASP A 676 -25.63 -13.19 5.99
CA ASP A 676 -27.07 -13.16 5.83
C ASP A 676 -27.64 -12.11 6.80
N PRO A 677 -28.26 -11.03 6.31
CA PRO A 677 -28.87 -10.02 7.17
C PRO A 677 -30.26 -10.44 7.66
N ASN A 678 -30.89 -11.48 7.10
CA ASN A 678 -32.25 -11.89 7.42
C ASN A 678 -32.32 -12.66 8.76
N PHE A 679 -33.36 -12.40 9.55
CA PHE A 679 -33.45 -12.92 10.93
C PHE A 679 -33.95 -14.37 11.03
N GLU A 680 -34.11 -15.05 9.90
CA GLU A 680 -34.62 -16.42 9.82
C GLU A 680 -33.95 -17.37 10.81
N THR A 681 -32.62 -17.36 10.88
CA THR A 681 -31.87 -18.25 11.79
C THR A 681 -32.03 -17.89 13.26
N LEU A 682 -32.45 -16.66 13.58
CA LEU A 682 -32.68 -16.20 14.95
C LEU A 682 -34.00 -16.74 15.49
N PHE A 683 -35.02 -16.85 14.64
CA PHE A 683 -36.35 -17.35 14.99
C PHE A 683 -36.38 -18.88 15.19
N GLN A 684 -35.43 -19.61 14.62
CA GLN A 684 -35.30 -21.05 14.83
C GLN A 684 -34.91 -21.38 16.27
N HIS A 685 -35.38 -22.55 16.74
CA HIS A 685 -34.98 -23.13 18.01
C HIS A 685 -33.48 -23.04 18.27
N GLY A 686 -33.13 -22.83 19.53
CA GLY A 686 -31.75 -22.74 19.94
C GLY A 686 -31.59 -22.50 21.44
N PRO A 687 -30.37 -22.17 21.88
CA PRO A 687 -30.10 -21.94 23.29
C PRO A 687 -30.86 -20.72 23.82
N GLN A 688 -31.04 -20.65 25.15
CA GLN A 688 -31.67 -19.51 25.84
C GLN A 688 -31.10 -18.15 25.40
N SER A 689 -29.80 -18.09 25.08
CA SER A 689 -29.16 -16.87 24.59
C SER A 689 -29.80 -16.32 23.31
N LYS A 690 -30.38 -17.16 22.43
CA LYS A 690 -31.15 -16.67 21.27
C LYS A 690 -32.41 -15.92 21.68
N ILE A 691 -33.16 -16.45 22.64
CA ILE A 691 -34.37 -15.82 23.18
C ILE A 691 -34.01 -14.46 23.79
N GLU A 692 -32.93 -14.41 24.56
CA GLU A 692 -32.46 -13.18 25.19
C GLU A 692 -31.94 -12.15 24.17
N LYS A 693 -31.37 -12.61 23.05
CA LYS A 693 -31.03 -11.74 21.91
C LYS A 693 -32.27 -11.18 21.22
N LEU A 694 -33.29 -12.01 21.02
CA LEU A 694 -34.56 -11.59 20.45
C LEU A 694 -35.22 -10.53 21.34
N LYS A 695 -35.23 -10.69 22.66
CA LYS A 695 -35.72 -9.66 23.61
C LYS A 695 -35.03 -8.30 23.41
N CYS A 696 -33.71 -8.27 23.27
CA CYS A 696 -32.97 -7.03 22.99
C CYS A 696 -33.40 -6.37 21.66
N ILE A 697 -33.57 -7.17 20.60
CA ILE A 697 -33.95 -6.69 19.27
C ILE A 697 -35.39 -6.17 19.25
N LEU A 698 -36.30 -6.88 19.91
CA LEU A 698 -37.69 -6.44 20.03
C LEU A 698 -37.81 -5.17 20.89
N HIS A 699 -37.02 -5.07 21.96
CA HIS A 699 -36.89 -3.85 22.76
C HIS A 699 -36.39 -2.66 21.92
N TYR A 700 -35.43 -2.88 21.01
CA TYR A 700 -34.99 -1.86 20.06
C TYR A 700 -36.13 -1.40 19.15
N PHE A 701 -36.87 -2.31 18.51
CA PHE A 701 -37.99 -1.94 17.64
C PHE A 701 -39.08 -1.20 18.40
N ARG A 702 -39.42 -1.64 19.61
CA ARG A 702 -40.33 -0.91 20.49
C ARG A 702 -39.86 0.53 20.70
N ARG A 703 -38.60 0.73 21.06
CA ARG A 703 -38.06 2.07 21.33
C ARG A 703 -38.05 2.99 20.10
N VAL A 704 -37.60 2.53 18.94
CA VAL A 704 -37.53 3.37 17.74
C VAL A 704 -38.91 3.64 17.12
N THR A 705 -39.91 2.78 17.39
CA THR A 705 -41.29 2.98 16.92
C THR A 705 -42.14 3.79 17.92
N GLU A 706 -41.80 3.80 19.21
CA GLU A 706 -42.35 4.72 20.21
C GLU A 706 -41.82 6.14 20.01
N THR A 707 -40.50 6.30 19.85
CA THR A 707 -39.86 7.60 19.61
C THR A 707 -38.66 7.41 18.70
N MET A 708 -38.84 7.78 17.42
CA MET A 708 -37.79 7.66 16.41
C MET A 708 -36.59 8.55 16.77
N PRO A 709 -35.39 7.98 16.89
CA PRO A 709 -34.19 8.79 17.14
C PRO A 709 -33.78 9.58 15.88
N ASN A 710 -33.38 10.83 16.07
CA ASN A 710 -33.01 11.77 15.00
C ASN A 710 -31.50 11.81 14.70
N GLY A 711 -30.74 10.85 15.21
CA GLY A 711 -29.29 10.81 15.00
C GLY A 711 -28.87 10.09 13.74
N VAL A 712 -27.55 9.92 13.62
CA VAL A 712 -26.88 9.36 12.46
C VAL A 712 -25.90 8.27 12.89
N ILE A 713 -25.70 7.27 12.02
CA ILE A 713 -24.65 6.26 12.16
C ILE A 713 -23.74 6.28 10.92
N THR A 714 -22.47 5.93 11.10
CA THR A 714 -21.50 5.75 10.01
C THR A 714 -20.90 4.35 10.08
N ILE A 715 -20.97 3.62 8.97
CA ILE A 715 -20.26 2.36 8.75
C ILE A 715 -19.11 2.67 7.79
N GLN A 716 -17.87 2.45 8.21
CA GLN A 716 -16.69 2.74 7.40
C GLN A 716 -15.81 1.51 7.27
N ARG A 717 -15.58 1.07 6.04
CA ARG A 717 -14.55 0.08 5.73
C ARG A 717 -13.22 0.79 5.50
N PHE A 718 -12.17 0.25 6.08
CA PHE A 718 -10.83 0.73 5.90
C PHE A 718 -9.88 -0.41 5.51
N ALA A 719 -9.10 -0.19 4.45
CA ALA A 719 -8.07 -1.09 3.95
C ALA A 719 -6.71 -0.36 3.94
N LEU A 720 -5.77 -0.90 4.72
CA LEU A 720 -4.40 -0.42 4.72
C LEU A 720 -3.73 -0.84 3.40
N SER A 721 -3.21 0.14 2.64
CA SER A 721 -2.45 -0.14 1.43
C SER A 721 -1.13 -0.86 1.77
N ARG A 722 -0.72 -1.82 0.93
CA ARG A 722 0.50 -2.62 1.12
C ARG A 722 1.76 -1.75 1.22
N SER A 723 1.83 -0.64 0.48
CA SER A 723 2.94 0.33 0.58
C SER A 723 3.05 1.02 1.94
N ARG A 724 2.01 0.93 2.77
CA ARG A 724 1.93 1.47 4.12
C ARG A 724 1.94 0.40 5.20
N PHE A 725 2.25 -0.85 4.86
CA PHE A 725 2.46 -1.88 5.88
C PHE A 725 3.68 -1.52 6.71
N PRO A 726 3.58 -1.58 8.05
CA PRO A 726 4.75 -1.36 8.90
C PRO A 726 5.83 -2.36 8.52
N GLN A 727 7.04 -1.86 8.25
CA GLN A 727 8.22 -2.70 8.21
C GLN A 727 8.60 -2.96 9.66
N TRP A 728 7.95 -3.96 10.25
CA TRP A 728 8.06 -4.23 11.67
C TRP A 728 9.52 -4.18 12.17
N PRO A 729 10.51 -4.82 11.51
CA PRO A 729 11.93 -4.81 11.91
C PRO A 729 12.61 -3.43 12.07
N ASP A 730 12.03 -2.39 11.49
CA ASP A 730 12.64 -1.06 11.31
C ASP A 730 11.97 0.03 12.18
N LEU A 731 11.00 -0.34 13.02
CA LEU A 731 10.24 0.61 13.83
C LEU A 731 11.00 1.03 15.11
N ASN A 732 10.89 2.30 15.50
CA ASN A 732 11.60 2.84 16.67
C ASN A 732 10.66 3.53 17.68
N THR A 733 9.37 3.18 17.65
CA THR A 733 8.34 3.85 18.45
C THR A 733 8.29 3.30 19.87
N GLY A 734 8.63 4.08 20.90
CA GLY A 734 8.55 3.61 22.29
C GLY A 734 7.16 3.10 22.70
N LEU A 735 7.11 2.25 23.74
CA LEU A 735 5.85 1.68 24.24
C LEU A 735 4.87 2.77 24.72
N CYS A 736 3.60 2.65 24.29
CA CYS A 736 2.52 3.53 24.74
C CYS A 736 2.16 3.34 26.22
N ASP A 737 1.32 4.24 26.74
CA ASP A 737 0.74 4.11 28.07
C ASP A 737 -0.26 2.94 28.12
N LEU A 738 -0.22 2.20 29.24
CA LEU A 738 -1.03 1.03 29.48
C LEU A 738 -1.90 1.22 30.73
N HIS A 739 -3.20 1.01 30.58
CA HIS A 739 -4.16 0.97 31.68
C HIS A 739 -4.79 -0.42 31.76
N LEU A 740 -4.74 -1.03 32.94
CA LEU A 740 -5.24 -2.39 33.15
C LEU A 740 -6.51 -2.36 34.01
N THR A 741 -7.54 -3.09 33.60
CA THR A 741 -8.79 -3.20 34.37
C THR A 741 -9.32 -4.63 34.42
N THR A 742 -9.78 -5.05 35.61
CA THR A 742 -10.50 -6.31 35.81
C THR A 742 -12.02 -6.15 35.82
N GLY A 743 -12.51 -4.93 36.06
CA GLY A 743 -13.89 -4.69 36.49
C GLY A 743 -14.77 -3.93 35.51
N LYS A 744 -14.20 -3.41 34.42
CA LYS A 744 -14.96 -2.72 33.37
C LYS A 744 -15.02 -3.57 32.10
N LYS A 745 -16.18 -3.59 31.44
CA LYS A 745 -16.34 -4.14 30.10
C LYS A 745 -15.95 -3.08 29.06
N ILE A 746 -15.65 -3.51 27.84
CA ILE A 746 -15.19 -2.59 26.78
C ILE A 746 -16.27 -1.56 26.47
N GLU A 747 -17.52 -1.99 26.38
CA GLU A 747 -18.70 -1.15 26.11
C GLU A 747 -19.01 -0.12 27.19
N ASP A 748 -18.47 -0.28 28.40
CA ASP A 748 -18.68 0.61 29.54
C ASP A 748 -17.55 1.66 29.67
N ILE A 749 -16.57 1.64 28.76
CA ILE A 749 -15.48 2.61 28.69
C ILE A 749 -15.83 3.62 27.59
N ASN A 750 -16.18 4.84 27.98
CA ASN A 750 -16.59 5.91 27.07
C ASN A 750 -15.37 6.71 26.56
N SER A 751 -15.57 7.48 25.48
CA SER A 751 -14.55 8.37 24.90
C SER A 751 -13.26 7.65 24.53
N VAL A 752 -13.40 6.46 23.95
CA VAL A 752 -12.30 5.60 23.51
C VAL A 752 -12.70 4.91 22.20
N LEU A 753 -11.72 4.37 21.46
CA LEU A 753 -12.01 3.41 20.41
C LEU A 753 -12.22 2.03 21.06
N GLN A 754 -13.45 1.53 20.98
CA GLN A 754 -13.86 0.24 21.54
C GLN A 754 -13.59 -0.87 20.51
N VAL A 755 -12.85 -1.90 20.90
CA VAL A 755 -12.54 -3.03 20.02
C VAL A 755 -13.66 -4.06 20.07
N ASP A 756 -14.16 -4.42 18.89
CA ASP A 756 -15.00 -5.57 18.65
C ASP A 756 -14.13 -6.76 18.20
N PHE A 757 -14.24 -7.88 18.93
CA PHE A 757 -13.48 -9.12 18.69
C PHE A 757 -14.15 -9.91 17.58
N ALA A 758 -14.10 -9.32 16.40
CA ALA A 758 -14.95 -9.68 15.29
C ALA A 758 -14.61 -11.05 14.69
N ASN A 759 -15.59 -11.61 14.00
CA ASN A 759 -15.35 -12.56 12.92
C ASN A 759 -14.95 -11.78 11.66
N LYS A 760 -14.20 -12.42 10.74
CA LYS A 760 -13.91 -11.82 9.42
C LYS A 760 -15.20 -11.48 8.66
N TYR A 761 -16.28 -12.21 8.90
CA TYR A 761 -17.64 -11.86 8.52
C TYR A 761 -18.31 -11.11 9.68
N ILE A 762 -18.34 -9.77 9.59
CA ILE A 762 -18.77 -8.89 10.68
C ILE A 762 -20.13 -9.28 11.28
N GLY A 763 -20.22 -9.28 12.61
CA GLY A 763 -21.39 -9.74 13.36
C GLY A 763 -21.40 -11.24 13.67
N GLY A 764 -20.46 -12.01 13.13
CA GLY A 764 -20.23 -13.41 13.51
C GLY A 764 -21.50 -14.26 13.47
N GLY A 765 -21.85 -14.86 14.61
CA GLY A 765 -23.07 -15.66 14.78
C GLY A 765 -24.25 -14.91 15.39
N VAL A 766 -24.35 -13.58 15.24
CA VAL A 766 -25.31 -12.75 15.99
C VAL A 766 -26.77 -13.15 15.71
N LEU A 767 -27.11 -13.49 14.46
CA LEU A 767 -28.44 -13.98 14.11
C LEU A 767 -28.61 -15.50 14.35
N SER A 768 -27.57 -16.22 14.76
CA SER A 768 -27.61 -17.67 14.99
C SER A 768 -27.34 -18.02 16.46
N ALA A 769 -26.50 -19.02 16.76
CA ALA A 769 -26.20 -19.44 18.13
C ALA A 769 -25.07 -18.63 18.80
N GLY A 770 -24.35 -17.78 18.04
CA GLY A 770 -23.27 -16.95 18.57
C GLY A 770 -23.75 -16.00 19.67
N CYS A 771 -23.00 -15.91 20.76
CA CYS A 771 -23.32 -15.06 21.91
C CYS A 771 -22.07 -14.73 22.74
N VAL A 772 -20.94 -14.47 22.07
CA VAL A 772 -19.72 -14.00 22.73
C VAL A 772 -19.61 -12.48 22.57
N GLN A 773 -18.42 -11.90 22.71
CA GLN A 773 -18.26 -10.44 22.80
C GLN A 773 -18.84 -9.68 21.59
N GLU A 774 -18.58 -10.13 20.35
CA GLU A 774 -19.12 -9.52 19.13
C GLU A 774 -20.65 -9.58 19.09
N GLU A 775 -21.24 -10.79 19.21
CA GLU A 775 -22.68 -10.94 19.08
C GLU A 775 -23.44 -10.21 20.20
N ILE A 776 -22.91 -10.22 21.42
CA ILE A 776 -23.49 -9.46 22.53
C ILE A 776 -23.51 -7.97 22.18
N ARG A 777 -22.39 -7.43 21.65
CA ARG A 777 -22.30 -6.01 21.28
C ARG A 777 -23.30 -5.63 20.19
N PHE A 778 -23.41 -6.44 19.14
CA PHE A 778 -24.38 -6.22 18.06
C PHE A 778 -25.83 -6.37 18.54
N THR A 779 -26.09 -7.19 19.55
CA THR A 779 -27.43 -7.38 20.11
C THR A 779 -27.85 -6.20 21.00
N ILE A 780 -26.96 -5.64 21.81
CA ILE A 780 -27.31 -4.48 22.66
C ILE A 780 -27.28 -3.15 21.91
N CYS A 781 -26.62 -3.11 20.75
CA CYS A 781 -26.58 -1.98 19.82
C CYS A 781 -27.08 -2.40 18.41
N PRO A 782 -28.37 -2.70 18.21
CA PRO A 782 -28.87 -3.36 16.98
C PRO A 782 -28.62 -2.61 15.68
N GLU A 783 -28.39 -1.30 15.70
CA GLU A 783 -28.01 -0.51 14.53
C GLU A 783 -26.73 -1.03 13.85
N MET A 784 -25.85 -1.71 14.61
CA MET A 784 -24.66 -2.37 14.06
C MET A 784 -25.01 -3.51 13.10
N LEU A 785 -26.19 -4.14 13.24
CA LEU A 785 -26.64 -5.23 12.36
C LEU A 785 -26.77 -4.80 10.88
N VAL A 786 -26.91 -3.51 10.60
CA VAL A 786 -26.91 -2.99 9.23
C VAL A 786 -25.59 -3.29 8.53
N SER A 787 -24.48 -3.49 9.26
CA SER A 787 -23.21 -3.86 8.63
C SER A 787 -23.23 -5.24 7.97
N LEU A 788 -24.09 -6.18 8.41
CA LEU A 788 -24.24 -7.49 7.77
C LEU A 788 -24.77 -7.33 6.33
N LEU A 789 -25.61 -6.31 6.11
CA LEU A 789 -26.20 -6.04 4.80
C LEU A 789 -25.15 -5.53 3.80
N VAL A 790 -24.25 -4.64 4.25
CA VAL A 790 -23.40 -3.82 3.36
C VAL A 790 -21.92 -4.17 3.36
N CYS A 791 -21.39 -4.89 4.36
CA CYS A 791 -19.95 -5.18 4.48
C CYS A 791 -19.61 -6.59 4.01
N GLU A 792 -18.67 -6.68 3.06
CA GLU A 792 -18.04 -7.94 2.67
C GLU A 792 -17.05 -8.43 3.75
N MET A 793 -16.67 -9.71 3.74
CA MET A 793 -15.67 -10.24 4.67
C MET A 793 -14.36 -9.44 4.70
N MET A 794 -13.75 -9.27 5.86
CA MET A 794 -12.49 -8.54 6.05
C MET A 794 -11.26 -9.37 5.65
N GLN A 795 -10.31 -8.73 4.95
CA GLN A 795 -8.97 -9.23 4.70
C GLN A 795 -8.01 -8.89 5.84
N LYS A 796 -6.81 -9.49 5.85
CA LYS A 796 -5.80 -9.33 6.92
C LYS A 796 -5.38 -7.87 7.21
N ASN A 797 -5.52 -6.99 6.24
CA ASN A 797 -5.15 -5.57 6.27
C ASN A 797 -6.37 -4.63 6.32
N GLU A 798 -7.53 -5.14 6.72
CA GLU A 798 -8.78 -4.38 6.76
C GLU A 798 -9.40 -4.32 8.15
N CYS A 799 -10.21 -3.31 8.41
CA CYS A 799 -11.09 -3.23 9.57
C CYS A 799 -12.37 -2.48 9.20
N ILE A 800 -13.39 -2.59 10.05
CA ILE A 800 -14.65 -1.88 9.88
C ILE A 800 -14.92 -1.04 11.12
N PHE A 801 -15.14 0.26 10.93
CA PHE A 801 -15.55 1.19 11.98
C PHE A 801 -17.07 1.35 11.97
N LEU A 802 -17.67 1.27 13.16
CA LEU A 802 -19.08 1.51 13.43
C LEU A 802 -19.17 2.68 14.40
N ILE A 803 -19.59 3.84 13.87
CA ILE A 803 -19.55 5.13 14.56
C ILE A 803 -20.97 5.63 14.75
N GLY A 804 -21.34 5.99 15.97
CA GLY A 804 -22.63 6.63 16.24
C GLY A 804 -23.76 5.71 16.66
N CYS A 805 -23.55 4.39 16.67
CA CYS A 805 -24.58 3.43 17.05
C CYS A 805 -24.96 3.57 18.54
N GLU A 806 -26.26 3.65 18.81
CA GLU A 806 -26.81 3.75 20.16
C GLU A 806 -26.92 2.38 20.85
N ARG A 807 -26.63 2.34 22.15
CA ARG A 807 -26.94 1.17 22.99
C ARG A 807 -28.37 1.26 23.50
N TYR A 808 -29.17 0.23 23.21
CA TYR A 808 -30.60 0.19 23.59
C TYR A 808 -30.88 -0.70 24.78
N SER A 809 -30.03 -1.71 25.01
CA SER A 809 -30.28 -2.77 26.00
C SER A 809 -29.18 -2.86 27.04
N SER A 810 -29.61 -3.01 28.29
CA SER A 810 -28.77 -3.48 29.38
C SER A 810 -28.68 -5.01 29.30
N TYR A 811 -27.65 -5.62 29.88
CA TYR A 811 -27.52 -7.08 29.87
C TYR A 811 -26.67 -7.60 31.04
N LYS A 812 -26.81 -8.88 31.33
CA LYS A 812 -25.96 -9.63 32.26
C LYS A 812 -25.56 -10.99 31.66
N GLY A 813 -24.57 -11.62 32.27
CA GLY A 813 -24.02 -12.88 31.79
C GLY A 813 -23.22 -12.76 30.48
N TYR A 814 -22.84 -13.91 29.95
CA TYR A 814 -22.01 -14.07 28.75
C TYR A 814 -22.23 -15.47 28.15
N ALA A 815 -22.14 -15.63 26.82
CA ALA A 815 -22.42 -16.90 26.13
C ALA A 815 -23.79 -17.46 26.55
N ASN A 816 -23.85 -18.71 26.98
CA ASN A 816 -25.11 -19.37 27.36
C ASN A 816 -25.81 -18.74 28.57
N SER A 817 -25.12 -17.89 29.33
CA SER A 817 -25.70 -17.17 30.48
C SER A 817 -26.17 -15.75 30.15
N PHE A 818 -26.02 -15.30 28.90
CA PHE A 818 -26.47 -13.99 28.45
C PHE A 818 -27.96 -13.82 28.71
N GLN A 819 -28.34 -12.69 29.32
CA GLN A 819 -29.72 -12.34 29.61
C GLN A 819 -29.95 -10.85 29.35
N PHE A 820 -31.09 -10.52 28.74
CA PHE A 820 -31.57 -9.16 28.58
C PHE A 820 -31.77 -8.53 29.96
N GLY A 821 -31.25 -7.32 30.13
CA GLY A 821 -31.23 -6.60 31.40
C GLY A 821 -32.20 -5.42 31.46
N GLY A 822 -33.07 -5.26 30.46
CA GLY A 822 -33.99 -4.12 30.36
C GLY A 822 -33.42 -2.95 29.55
N ASN A 823 -34.11 -1.81 29.62
CA ASN A 823 -33.74 -0.59 28.89
C ASN A 823 -32.34 -0.09 29.26
N TYR A 824 -31.63 0.43 28.26
CA TYR A 824 -30.45 1.27 28.46
C TYR A 824 -30.72 2.66 27.89
N GLU A 825 -30.57 3.67 28.73
CA GLU A 825 -30.60 5.06 28.30
C GLU A 825 -29.18 5.50 27.94
N ASP A 826 -28.89 5.55 26.64
CA ASP A 826 -27.58 5.99 26.17
C ASP A 826 -27.41 7.50 26.32
N LYS A 827 -26.66 7.88 27.36
CA LYS A 827 -26.32 9.26 27.70
C LYS A 827 -25.06 9.75 26.99
N THR A 828 -24.47 8.94 26.10
CA THR A 828 -23.28 9.33 25.36
C THR A 828 -23.59 10.56 24.49
N PRO A 829 -22.75 11.61 24.54
CA PRO A 829 -22.95 12.81 23.73
C PRO A 829 -23.04 12.50 22.23
N ARG A 830 -23.56 13.44 21.44
CA ARG A 830 -23.54 13.37 19.98
C ARG A 830 -22.49 14.33 19.43
N ASP A 831 -21.85 13.97 18.33
CA ASP A 831 -20.97 14.85 17.58
C ASP A 831 -21.76 15.84 16.71
N SER A 832 -21.05 16.71 16.00
CA SER A 832 -21.64 17.70 15.08
C SER A 832 -22.41 17.11 13.90
N TRP A 833 -22.31 15.79 13.66
CA TRP A 833 -23.05 15.08 12.62
C TRP A 833 -24.26 14.34 13.19
N GLY A 834 -24.54 14.50 14.49
CA GLY A 834 -25.64 13.82 15.18
C GLY A 834 -25.34 12.36 15.54
N ARG A 835 -24.09 11.90 15.43
CA ARG A 835 -23.67 10.54 15.76
C ARG A 835 -23.31 10.46 17.23
N ARG A 836 -23.71 9.40 17.94
CA ARG A 836 -23.23 9.17 19.32
C ARG A 836 -21.70 9.10 19.34
N TRP A 837 -21.06 9.59 20.41
CA TRP A 837 -19.62 9.40 20.70
C TRP A 837 -19.29 7.96 21.10
N CYS A 838 -19.73 7.03 20.26
CA CYS A 838 -19.54 5.60 20.35
C CYS A 838 -18.78 5.19 19.10
N HIS A 839 -17.49 4.87 19.25
CA HIS A 839 -16.60 4.49 18.16
C HIS A 839 -16.18 3.04 18.38
N VAL A 840 -16.67 2.15 17.53
CA VAL A 840 -16.32 0.72 17.57
C VAL A 840 -15.47 0.38 16.35
N VAL A 841 -14.43 -0.43 16.52
CA VAL A 841 -13.67 -1.05 15.43
C VAL A 841 -13.77 -2.57 15.49
N ALA A 842 -14.29 -3.17 14.44
CA ALA A 842 -14.31 -4.60 14.23
C ALA A 842 -12.98 -5.07 13.63
N MET A 843 -12.32 -6.00 14.32
CA MET A 843 -11.06 -6.62 13.86
C MET A 843 -11.02 -8.11 14.20
N ASP A 844 -10.78 -8.94 13.19
CA ASP A 844 -10.85 -10.39 13.33
C ASP A 844 -9.50 -11.04 13.64
N ALA A 845 -9.47 -11.92 14.65
CA ALA A 845 -8.29 -12.73 14.99
C ALA A 845 -8.21 -14.01 14.14
N ILE A 846 -7.03 -14.65 14.10
CA ILE A 846 -6.90 -15.99 13.53
C ILE A 846 -7.52 -17.01 14.50
N TYR A 847 -8.31 -17.96 13.97
CA TYR A 847 -8.71 -19.15 14.69
C TYR A 847 -7.58 -20.19 14.68
N PHE A 848 -7.03 -20.52 15.85
CA PHE A 848 -5.94 -21.49 15.97
C PHE A 848 -6.46 -22.89 16.32
N ARG A 849 -6.37 -23.82 15.35
CA ARG A 849 -6.64 -25.25 15.59
C ARG A 849 -5.62 -25.87 16.54
N ARG A 850 -4.34 -25.53 16.35
CA ARG A 850 -3.25 -25.93 17.24
C ARG A 850 -2.71 -24.67 17.93
N PRO A 851 -2.82 -24.55 19.26
CA PRO A 851 -2.35 -23.36 19.96
C PRO A 851 -0.88 -23.05 19.73
N SER A 852 -0.01 -24.03 19.44
CA SER A 852 1.40 -23.77 19.13
C SER A 852 1.63 -22.99 17.84
N ASP A 853 0.71 -23.04 16.88
CA ASP A 853 0.90 -22.39 15.57
C ASP A 853 0.97 -20.86 15.70
N GLN A 854 0.35 -20.28 16.74
CA GLN A 854 0.31 -18.83 16.95
C GLN A 854 1.68 -18.18 17.20
N TYR A 855 2.70 -18.97 17.57
CA TYR A 855 4.07 -18.50 17.75
C TYR A 855 4.86 -18.47 16.43
N ASN A 856 4.23 -18.85 15.31
CA ASN A 856 4.81 -18.67 13.98
C ASN A 856 4.84 -17.19 13.61
N ILE A 857 6.02 -16.70 13.21
CA ILE A 857 6.25 -15.28 12.90
C ILE A 857 5.26 -14.71 11.88
N LYS A 858 4.92 -15.47 10.83
CA LYS A 858 3.98 -15.00 9.80
C LYS A 858 2.57 -14.79 10.34
N LEU A 859 2.19 -15.59 11.34
CA LEU A 859 0.88 -15.48 11.99
C LEU A 859 0.88 -14.35 13.02
N ILE A 860 2.00 -14.10 13.71
CA ILE A 860 2.17 -12.93 14.58
C ILE A 860 2.11 -11.64 13.77
N GLU A 861 2.83 -11.55 12.65
CA GLU A 861 2.83 -10.40 11.75
C GLU A 861 1.43 -10.11 11.18
N ARG A 862 0.66 -11.15 10.89
CA ARG A 862 -0.75 -11.01 10.48
C ARG A 862 -1.57 -10.34 11.58
N GLU A 863 -1.48 -10.84 12.81
CA GLU A 863 -2.24 -10.30 13.95
C GLU A 863 -1.80 -8.87 14.30
N LEU A 864 -0.50 -8.57 14.21
CA LEU A 864 0.05 -7.22 14.35
C LEU A 864 -0.49 -6.29 13.27
N LEU A 865 -0.49 -6.71 12.00
CA LEU A 865 -1.01 -5.93 10.88
C LEU A 865 -2.50 -5.62 11.06
N LYS A 866 -3.29 -6.61 11.47
CA LYS A 866 -4.71 -6.45 11.76
C LYS A 866 -4.95 -5.45 12.90
N ALA A 867 -4.25 -5.62 14.01
CA ALA A 867 -4.35 -4.72 15.16
C ALA A 867 -3.93 -3.29 14.79
N TYR A 868 -2.78 -3.13 14.12
CA TYR A 868 -2.30 -1.81 13.71
C TYR A 868 -3.23 -1.13 12.72
N THR A 869 -3.74 -1.85 11.72
CA THR A 869 -4.75 -1.34 10.78
C THR A 869 -5.96 -0.78 11.52
N SER A 870 -6.35 -1.41 12.61
CA SER A 870 -7.52 -1.06 13.42
C SER A 870 -7.25 0.10 14.38
N PHE A 871 -6.02 0.21 14.88
CA PHE A 871 -5.64 1.18 15.91
C PHE A 871 -5.16 2.51 15.31
N ARG A 872 -4.59 2.47 14.10
CA ARG A 872 -4.01 3.65 13.46
C ARG A 872 -5.03 4.76 13.24
N PRO A 873 -4.65 6.03 13.39
CA PRO A 873 -5.48 7.16 12.97
C PRO A 873 -5.74 7.13 11.45
N LEU A 874 -6.97 7.49 11.07
CA LEU A 874 -7.42 7.48 9.68
C LEU A 874 -7.06 8.78 8.90
N GLY A 875 -6.46 9.79 9.54
CA GLY A 875 -6.03 11.04 8.89
C GLY A 875 -4.88 11.77 9.64
N LYS A 876 -4.23 12.75 8.98
CA LYS A 876 -3.29 13.68 9.65
C LYS A 876 -4.09 14.84 10.23
N GLY A 877 -4.11 14.97 11.55
CA GLY A 877 -4.88 15.99 12.27
C GLY A 877 -6.28 15.56 12.70
N SER A 878 -6.62 14.26 12.64
CA SER A 878 -7.79 13.78 13.38
C SER A 878 -7.46 13.82 14.87
N ASP A 879 -8.13 14.67 15.64
CA ASP A 879 -8.25 14.44 17.07
C ASP A 879 -8.87 13.06 17.26
N TYR A 880 -8.01 12.10 17.58
CA TYR A 880 -8.39 10.90 18.29
C TYR A 880 -7.42 10.79 19.47
N GLU A 881 -7.55 11.73 20.41
CA GLU A 881 -7.06 11.61 21.80
C GLU A 881 -7.58 10.34 22.51
N PHE A 882 -8.48 9.61 21.86
CA PHE A 882 -9.07 8.39 22.35
C PHE A 882 -8.03 7.28 22.53
N GLY A 883 -7.91 6.79 23.76
CA GLY A 883 -7.31 5.49 24.01
C GLY A 883 -8.05 4.37 23.30
N ILE A 884 -7.44 3.19 23.28
CA ILE A 884 -8.02 1.96 22.74
C ILE A 884 -8.52 1.13 23.91
N ALA A 885 -9.82 0.86 23.97
CA ALA A 885 -10.38 -0.10 24.91
C ALA A 885 -10.49 -1.47 24.26
N THR A 886 -9.71 -2.43 24.75
CA THR A 886 -9.64 -3.80 24.24
C THR A 886 -9.53 -4.82 25.38
N GLY A 887 -9.21 -6.07 25.06
CA GLY A 887 -8.99 -7.14 26.02
C GLY A 887 -8.45 -8.41 25.34
N ASN A 888 -8.97 -9.56 25.76
CA ASN A 888 -8.55 -10.90 25.33
C ASN A 888 -8.99 -11.26 23.89
N TRP A 889 -8.62 -10.41 22.92
CA TRP A 889 -8.94 -10.52 21.50
C TRP A 889 -8.46 -11.86 20.92
N GLY A 890 -9.39 -12.67 20.40
CA GLY A 890 -9.10 -13.97 19.81
C GLY A 890 -8.73 -15.07 20.81
N CYS A 891 -8.81 -14.84 22.11
CA CYS A 891 -8.36 -15.81 23.13
C CYS A 891 -9.45 -16.75 23.67
N GLY A 892 -10.72 -16.49 23.33
CA GLY A 892 -11.85 -17.34 23.70
C GLY A 892 -12.05 -18.44 22.67
N ALA A 893 -13.12 -18.32 21.89
CA ALA A 893 -13.48 -19.29 20.83
C ALA A 893 -12.37 -19.51 19.79
N PHE A 894 -11.39 -18.61 19.68
CA PHE A 894 -10.33 -18.64 18.66
C PHE A 894 -9.00 -19.21 19.17
N ASN A 895 -8.94 -19.69 20.42
CA ASN A 895 -7.79 -20.37 21.02
C ASN A 895 -6.46 -19.59 21.02
N GLY A 896 -6.50 -18.26 20.93
CA GLY A 896 -5.34 -17.41 21.09
C GLY A 896 -4.82 -17.39 22.54
N ASP A 897 -3.51 -17.30 22.70
CA ASP A 897 -2.84 -17.07 23.97
C ASP A 897 -3.03 -15.61 24.41
N ARG A 898 -3.46 -15.43 25.66
CA ARG A 898 -3.79 -14.11 26.20
C ARG A 898 -2.56 -13.22 26.37
N GLN A 899 -1.42 -13.78 26.75
CA GLN A 899 -0.20 -13.01 26.96
C GLN A 899 0.37 -12.54 25.61
N LEU A 900 0.43 -13.43 24.62
CA LEU A 900 0.86 -13.10 23.26
C LEU A 900 -0.05 -12.03 22.63
N LYS A 901 -1.38 -12.20 22.72
CA LYS A 901 -2.34 -11.24 22.17
C LYS A 901 -2.31 -9.89 22.88
N ALA A 902 -2.02 -9.86 24.18
CA ALA A 902 -1.81 -8.61 24.91
C ALA A 902 -0.57 -7.86 24.42
N ILE A 903 0.55 -8.56 24.22
CA ILE A 903 1.78 -7.99 23.66
C ILE A 903 1.58 -7.48 22.23
N ILE A 904 0.94 -8.28 21.35
CA ILE A 904 0.63 -7.89 19.97
C ILE A 904 -0.18 -6.59 19.93
N GLN A 905 -1.20 -6.48 20.77
CA GLN A 905 -2.05 -5.29 20.83
C GLN A 905 -1.29 -4.08 21.41
N LEU A 906 -0.45 -4.27 22.43
CA LEU A 906 0.41 -3.22 22.97
C LEU A 906 1.38 -2.68 21.91
N MET A 907 2.00 -3.57 21.13
CA MET A 907 2.91 -3.17 20.05
C MET A 907 2.18 -2.38 18.96
N ALA A 908 1.05 -2.90 18.49
CA ALA A 908 0.22 -2.22 17.49
C ALA A 908 -0.29 -0.86 17.99
N ALA A 909 -0.68 -0.75 19.26
CA ALA A 909 -1.15 0.49 19.88
C ALA A 909 -0.01 1.50 20.05
N SER A 910 1.20 1.01 20.40
CA SER A 910 2.40 1.83 20.51
C SER A 910 2.77 2.43 19.15
N GLU A 911 2.78 1.61 18.10
CA GLU A 911 3.03 2.11 16.74
C GLU A 911 1.93 3.05 16.25
N ALA A 912 0.67 2.80 16.63
CA ALA A 912 -0.43 3.72 16.37
C ALA A 912 -0.39 5.00 17.23
N ARG A 913 0.51 5.08 18.22
CA ARG A 913 0.68 6.17 19.20
C ARG A 913 -0.58 6.45 20.01
N ARG A 914 -1.21 5.41 20.55
CA ARG A 914 -2.44 5.52 21.33
C ARG A 914 -2.33 4.75 22.65
N PRO A 915 -2.84 5.31 23.77
CA PRO A 915 -2.84 4.60 25.03
C PRO A 915 -3.75 3.37 24.95
N LEU A 916 -3.33 2.26 25.57
CA LEU A 916 -4.06 1.00 25.57
C LEU A 916 -4.75 0.78 26.93
N ILE A 917 -6.06 0.58 26.90
CA ILE A 917 -6.85 0.16 28.05
C ILE A 917 -7.23 -1.30 27.85
N TYR A 918 -6.63 -2.20 28.64
CA TYR A 918 -6.81 -3.63 28.49
C TYR A 918 -7.70 -4.20 29.60
N ALA A 919 -8.89 -4.67 29.20
CA ALA A 919 -9.85 -5.33 30.06
C ALA A 919 -9.59 -6.85 30.10
N ALA A 920 -9.05 -7.35 31.21
CA ALA A 920 -8.65 -8.74 31.35
C ALA A 920 -9.79 -9.70 31.76
N TYR A 921 -11.03 -9.19 31.86
CA TYR A 921 -12.24 -9.96 32.19
C TYR A 921 -12.05 -10.85 33.43
N GLY A 922 -11.65 -10.25 34.56
CA GLY A 922 -11.43 -10.95 35.84
C GLY A 922 -10.09 -11.66 36.01
N ASP A 923 -9.23 -11.75 34.98
CA ASP A 923 -7.91 -12.41 35.06
C ASP A 923 -6.86 -11.53 35.75
N LYS A 924 -6.78 -11.65 37.08
CA LYS A 924 -5.84 -10.89 37.92
C LYS A 924 -4.37 -11.25 37.66
N ASN A 925 -4.10 -12.50 37.31
CA ASN A 925 -2.74 -12.98 37.07
C ASN A 925 -2.19 -12.36 35.78
N LEU A 926 -2.99 -12.34 34.71
CA LEU A 926 -2.64 -11.67 33.47
C LEU A 926 -2.34 -10.19 33.68
N ILE A 927 -3.16 -9.46 34.45
CA ILE A 927 -2.90 -8.05 34.73
C ILE A 927 -1.57 -7.87 35.46
N THR A 928 -1.31 -8.70 36.47
CA THR A 928 -0.09 -8.58 37.26
C THR A 928 1.14 -8.85 36.39
N SER A 929 1.14 -9.94 35.62
CA SER A 929 2.27 -10.30 34.76
C SER A 929 2.46 -9.30 33.62
N PHE A 930 1.37 -8.81 33.03
CA PHE A 930 1.43 -7.86 31.92
C PHE A 930 1.86 -6.45 32.36
N SER A 931 1.44 -5.99 33.54
CA SER A 931 1.95 -4.75 34.15
C SER A 931 3.46 -4.83 34.39
N VAL A 932 3.92 -5.90 35.04
CA VAL A 932 5.35 -6.08 35.34
C VAL A 932 6.18 -6.12 34.05
N LEU A 933 5.70 -6.81 33.02
CA LEU A 933 6.37 -6.84 31.72
C LEU A 933 6.40 -5.46 31.07
N HIS A 934 5.28 -4.73 31.04
CA HIS A 934 5.20 -3.39 30.46
C HIS A 934 6.11 -2.40 31.18
N ASP A 935 6.02 -2.31 32.51
CA ASP A 935 6.85 -1.43 33.33
C ASP A 935 8.34 -1.71 33.09
N TYR A 936 8.71 -3.00 33.08
CA TYR A 936 10.08 -3.41 32.81
C TYR A 936 10.55 -2.99 31.41
N LEU A 937 9.77 -3.27 30.36
CA LEU A 937 10.14 -2.91 28.99
C LEU A 937 10.21 -1.38 28.80
N LYS A 938 9.34 -0.63 29.47
CA LYS A 938 9.30 0.84 29.42
C LYS A 938 10.49 1.46 30.15
N GLU A 939 10.87 0.94 31.33
CA GLU A 939 12.09 1.34 32.05
C GLU A 939 13.37 1.12 31.23
N GLN A 940 13.42 0.05 30.43
CA GLN A 940 14.58 -0.27 29.58
C GLN A 940 14.61 0.52 28.25
N GLY A 941 13.61 1.37 27.97
CA GLY A 941 13.53 2.12 26.72
C GLY A 941 13.33 1.23 25.49
N ALA A 942 12.69 0.07 25.65
CA ALA A 942 12.48 -0.87 24.56
C ALA A 942 11.63 -0.27 23.43
N THR A 943 12.06 -0.46 22.18
CA THR A 943 11.31 -0.12 20.97
C THR A 943 10.89 -1.41 20.26
N PRO A 944 9.74 -1.43 19.57
CA PRO A 944 9.28 -2.58 18.82
C PRO A 944 10.18 -2.69 17.58
N PHE A 945 11.12 -3.64 17.65
CA PHE A 945 12.02 -4.13 16.60
C PHE A 945 13.22 -3.27 16.21
N LYS A 946 14.40 -3.87 16.45
CA LYS A 946 15.59 -3.65 15.64
C LYS A 946 16.08 -5.04 15.22
N TYR A 947 16.11 -5.31 13.91
CA TYR A 947 17.00 -6.27 13.23
C TYR A 947 16.45 -7.65 12.79
N ASP A 948 16.66 -7.98 11.51
CA ASP A 948 16.48 -9.30 10.88
C ASP A 948 17.84 -10.06 10.79
N PRO A 949 18.02 -11.18 11.51
CA PRO A 949 19.27 -11.95 11.50
C PRO A 949 19.55 -12.71 10.20
N SER A 950 18.58 -12.80 9.29
CA SER A 950 18.62 -13.68 8.11
C SER A 950 19.21 -13.02 6.86
N ASN A 951 19.28 -11.69 6.79
CA ASN A 951 19.73 -10.96 5.61
C ASN A 951 20.77 -9.85 5.94
N PRO A 952 22.07 -10.18 5.99
CA PRO A 952 23.14 -9.22 6.32
C PRO A 952 23.44 -8.17 5.23
N GLU A 953 22.74 -8.19 4.09
CA GLU A 953 22.96 -7.24 2.98
C GLU A 953 21.97 -6.07 2.95
N ARG A 954 20.96 -6.04 3.83
CA ARG A 954 20.11 -4.86 3.99
C ARG A 954 20.83 -3.80 4.82
N GLU A 955 21.28 -2.73 4.16
CA GLU A 955 21.67 -1.52 4.89
C GLU A 955 20.46 -0.92 5.60
N PRO A 956 20.59 -0.56 6.90
CA PRO A 956 19.62 0.32 7.53
C PRO A 956 19.74 1.69 6.87
N SER A 957 18.62 2.22 6.37
CA SER A 957 18.55 3.58 5.85
C SER A 957 19.03 4.56 6.93
N THR A 958 20.18 5.18 6.68
CA THR A 958 20.82 6.16 7.54
C THR A 958 19.99 7.45 7.58
N SER A 959 19.05 7.53 8.52
CA SER A 959 18.52 8.81 9.00
C SER A 959 18.30 8.76 10.51
N CYS A 960 19.40 8.58 11.22
CA CYS A 960 19.46 8.80 12.67
C CYS A 960 20.26 10.10 12.88
N VAL A 961 19.58 11.21 13.19
CA VAL A 961 20.22 12.39 13.76
C VAL A 961 19.64 12.62 15.15
N GLN A 962 20.46 12.25 16.13
CA GLN A 962 20.72 12.90 17.41
C GLN A 962 19.59 13.74 18.03
N ASN A 963 19.13 13.27 19.19
CA ASN A 963 18.68 14.13 20.28
C ASN A 963 19.67 15.29 20.48
N ARG A 964 19.26 16.52 20.23
CA ARG A 964 19.84 17.69 20.87
C ARG A 964 18.80 18.32 21.79
N SER A 965 19.20 18.40 23.06
CA SER A 965 18.58 19.22 24.08
C SER A 965 18.45 20.67 23.64
N VAL A 966 17.39 21.28 24.13
CA VAL A 966 17.08 22.71 24.11
C VAL A 966 18.26 23.50 24.70
N ASP A 967 18.84 24.40 23.92
CA ASP A 967 19.22 25.78 24.31
C ASP A 967 20.24 26.39 23.33
N GLN A 968 20.01 27.67 22.98
CA GLN A 968 20.97 28.65 22.42
C GLN A 968 21.49 28.44 20.99
N LEU A 969 21.03 29.30 20.05
CA LEU A 969 21.80 30.43 19.50
C LEU A 969 21.18 31.01 18.21
N ASP A 970 21.09 32.33 18.22
CA ASP A 970 20.91 33.21 17.07
C ASP A 970 21.98 33.05 15.97
N SER A 971 21.65 33.62 14.81
CA SER A 971 22.50 34.16 13.72
C SER A 971 22.63 33.36 12.40
N ASP A 972 21.83 33.86 11.44
CA ASP A 972 21.98 33.99 9.98
C ASP A 972 22.30 32.80 9.03
N PRO A 973 21.71 32.80 7.81
CA PRO A 973 21.60 31.62 6.95
C PRO A 973 22.75 31.53 5.94
N VAL A 974 23.32 30.33 5.80
CA VAL A 974 24.19 29.96 4.67
C VAL A 974 23.38 29.13 3.66
N PHE A 975 23.29 29.66 2.44
CA PHE A 975 22.68 29.03 1.27
C PHE A 975 23.44 27.75 0.85
N MET A 976 22.71 26.66 0.58
CA MET A 976 23.17 25.52 -0.22
C MET A 976 22.05 24.99 -1.15
N PRO A 977 22.39 24.37 -2.30
CA PRO A 977 21.55 24.36 -3.49
C PRO A 977 20.54 23.21 -3.56
N TYR A 978 19.41 23.48 -4.22
CA TYR A 978 18.29 22.56 -4.45
C TYR A 978 18.54 21.59 -5.61
N SER A 979 18.45 20.28 -5.36
CA SER A 979 18.04 19.31 -6.39
C SER A 979 17.28 18.12 -5.81
N SER A 980 16.09 17.89 -6.38
CA SER A 980 15.19 16.72 -6.29
C SER A 980 14.51 16.39 -4.95
N TYR A 981 13.48 17.16 -4.59
CA TYR A 981 12.31 16.62 -3.88
C TYR A 981 11.23 16.24 -4.90
N ASN A 982 10.79 14.98 -4.91
CA ASN A 982 9.55 14.57 -5.58
C ASN A 982 8.34 15.14 -4.80
N LEU A 983 8.03 16.41 -5.05
CA LEU A 983 6.85 17.08 -4.50
C LEU A 983 5.60 16.62 -5.26
N THR A 984 4.72 15.89 -4.58
CA THR A 984 3.38 15.60 -5.11
C THR A 984 2.59 16.92 -5.15
N PRO A 985 2.06 17.36 -6.30
CA PRO A 985 1.36 18.64 -6.39
C PRO A 985 0.05 18.61 -5.57
N PRO A 986 -0.43 19.76 -5.07
CA PRO A 986 -1.71 19.86 -4.35
C PRO A 986 -2.86 19.30 -5.20
N PRO A 987 -3.80 18.54 -4.63
CA PRO A 987 -4.93 17.99 -5.38
C PRO A 987 -5.76 19.12 -6.00
N LEU A 988 -6.09 19.01 -7.29
CA LEU A 988 -6.95 19.97 -7.97
C LEU A 988 -8.43 19.60 -7.81
N LEU A 989 -9.24 20.58 -7.39
CA LEU A 989 -10.69 20.50 -7.25
C LEU A 989 -11.35 20.83 -8.61
N ARG A 990 -11.56 19.79 -9.41
CA ARG A 990 -12.11 19.90 -10.78
C ARG A 990 -13.63 20.06 -10.79
N THR A 991 -14.16 20.59 -11.89
CA THR A 991 -15.60 20.74 -12.12
C THR A 991 -16.31 19.39 -12.09
N GLY A 992 -17.46 19.34 -11.42
CA GLY A 992 -18.31 18.17 -11.21
C GLY A 992 -17.90 17.26 -10.05
N THR A 993 -16.93 17.66 -9.21
CA THR A 993 -16.39 16.79 -8.15
C THR A 993 -16.75 17.24 -6.74
N ASN A 994 -17.18 16.29 -5.90
CA ASN A 994 -17.33 16.49 -4.46
C ASN A 994 -16.02 16.10 -3.77
N ARG A 995 -15.14 17.07 -3.53
CA ARG A 995 -13.78 16.85 -2.99
C ARG A 995 -13.36 18.01 -2.09
N SER A 996 -12.40 17.76 -1.20
CA SER A 996 -11.78 18.78 -0.36
C SER A 996 -10.25 18.68 -0.37
N VAL A 997 -9.60 19.81 -0.11
CA VAL A 997 -8.16 19.92 0.15
C VAL A 997 -7.97 20.64 1.47
N THR A 998 -7.26 19.99 2.40
CA THR A 998 -6.91 20.58 3.70
C THR A 998 -5.40 20.74 3.80
N MET A 999 -4.96 21.91 4.27
CA MET A 999 -3.54 22.23 4.45
C MET A 999 -3.32 23.04 5.72
N SER A 1000 -2.12 22.97 6.30
CA SER A 1000 -1.80 23.84 7.43
C SER A 1000 -1.70 25.31 6.99
N GLN A 1001 -1.95 26.23 7.92
CA GLN A 1001 -1.73 27.67 7.64
C GLN A 1001 -0.27 27.95 7.23
N ARG A 1002 0.69 27.13 7.69
CA ARG A 1002 2.10 27.19 7.24
C ARG A 1002 2.27 26.81 5.77
N GLN A 1003 1.56 25.78 5.31
CA GLN A 1003 1.57 25.42 3.89
C GLN A 1003 0.89 26.51 3.04
N ALA A 1004 -0.22 27.06 3.51
CA ALA A 1004 -0.89 28.18 2.85
C ALA A 1004 0.04 29.41 2.74
N ALA A 1005 0.73 29.78 3.82
CA ALA A 1005 1.71 30.86 3.82
C ALA A 1005 2.83 30.63 2.80
N SER A 1006 3.39 29.42 2.72
CA SER A 1006 4.41 29.08 1.73
C SER A 1006 3.89 29.20 0.29
N LEU A 1007 2.66 28.75 0.02
CA LEU A 1007 2.03 28.86 -1.30
C LEU A 1007 1.75 30.33 -1.66
N LEU A 1008 1.29 31.14 -0.71
CA LEU A 1008 1.07 32.56 -0.90
C LEU A 1008 2.37 33.34 -1.11
N ALA A 1009 3.45 32.95 -0.44
CA ALA A 1009 4.78 33.52 -0.69
C ALA A 1009 5.23 33.23 -2.13
N CYS A 1010 5.05 32.00 -2.63
CA CYS A 1010 5.31 31.66 -4.03
C CYS A 1010 4.45 32.50 -5.00
N ALA A 1011 3.18 32.74 -4.66
CA ALA A 1011 2.26 33.54 -5.47
C ALA A 1011 2.65 35.04 -5.49
N PHE A 1012 3.09 35.55 -4.34
CA PHE A 1012 3.62 36.89 -4.16
C PHE A 1012 4.87 37.10 -5.03
N PHE A 1013 5.81 36.15 -5.01
CA PHE A 1013 7.00 36.18 -5.87
C PHE A 1013 6.74 35.79 -7.34
N CYS A 1014 5.48 35.54 -7.72
CA CYS A 1014 5.07 35.15 -9.07
C CYS A 1014 5.76 33.88 -9.60
N LEU A 1015 6.03 32.91 -8.71
CA LEU A 1015 6.79 31.69 -9.04
C LEU A 1015 5.93 30.63 -9.78
N TYR A 1016 4.61 30.79 -9.83
CA TYR A 1016 3.77 29.86 -10.58
C TYR A 1016 3.86 30.13 -12.09
N PRO A 1017 3.81 29.08 -12.94
CA PRO A 1017 3.71 29.26 -14.38
C PRO A 1017 2.50 30.13 -14.76
N ASN A 1018 2.68 31.01 -15.74
CA ASN A 1018 1.60 31.89 -16.17
C ASN A 1018 0.48 31.08 -16.84
N ARG A 1019 -0.63 30.88 -16.12
CA ARG A 1019 -1.81 30.13 -16.60
C ARG A 1019 -2.52 30.80 -17.78
N SER A 1020 -2.13 32.03 -18.14
CA SER A 1020 -2.70 32.83 -19.24
C SER A 1020 -1.98 32.63 -20.59
N ASP A 1021 -0.85 31.92 -20.63
CA ASP A 1021 -0.03 31.80 -21.84
C ASP A 1021 -0.57 30.75 -22.84
N ASN A 1022 -0.59 31.11 -24.12
CA ASN A 1022 -1.26 30.36 -25.19
C ASN A 1022 -0.64 28.98 -25.48
N LYS A 1023 0.59 28.72 -25.02
CA LYS A 1023 1.31 27.45 -25.24
C LYS A 1023 0.98 26.32 -24.23
N GLN A 1024 0.32 26.59 -23.09
CA GLN A 1024 0.11 25.60 -22.00
C GLN A 1024 -1.36 25.12 -21.84
N LYS A 1025 -2.15 25.11 -22.91
CA LYS A 1025 -3.62 25.23 -22.82
C LYS A 1025 -4.48 24.00 -22.47
N LYS A 1026 -3.95 22.83 -22.09
CA LYS A 1026 -4.83 21.66 -21.88
C LYS A 1026 -5.30 21.41 -20.43
N GLY A 1027 -4.55 21.81 -19.40
CA GLY A 1027 -4.85 21.42 -18.00
C GLY A 1027 -5.43 22.50 -17.06
N TYR A 1028 -5.05 23.77 -17.25
CA TYR A 1028 -5.33 24.87 -16.30
C TYR A 1028 -6.20 26.01 -16.86
N ARG A 1029 -6.73 25.85 -18.07
CA ARG A 1029 -7.49 26.90 -18.79
C ARG A 1029 -8.72 27.40 -18.01
N ASN A 1030 -9.26 26.57 -17.13
CA ASN A 1030 -10.42 26.88 -16.31
C ASN A 1030 -10.07 27.30 -14.88
N PHE A 1031 -8.79 27.51 -14.55
CA PHE A 1031 -8.35 27.92 -13.21
C PHE A 1031 -7.99 29.42 -13.18
N PRO A 1032 -8.20 30.12 -12.05
CA PRO A 1032 -7.70 31.48 -11.86
C PRO A 1032 -6.16 31.57 -11.94
N ASN A 1033 -5.62 32.74 -12.26
CA ASN A 1033 -4.19 33.01 -12.15
C ASN A 1033 -3.83 33.35 -10.69
N PRO A 1034 -2.95 32.59 -10.03
CA PRO A 1034 -2.61 32.82 -8.62
C PRO A 1034 -1.57 33.93 -8.41
N ASN A 1035 -0.82 34.34 -9.45
CA ASN A 1035 0.32 35.25 -9.29
C ASN A 1035 -0.11 36.72 -9.11
N PHE A 1036 0.64 37.46 -8.28
CA PHE A 1036 0.28 38.83 -7.89
C PHE A 1036 0.72 39.90 -8.90
N ASN A 1037 1.23 39.49 -10.07
CA ASN A 1037 1.74 40.39 -11.10
C ASN A 1037 0.72 41.47 -11.52
N ALA A 1038 -0.57 41.14 -11.57
CA ALA A 1038 -1.62 42.11 -11.90
C ALA A 1038 -1.90 43.13 -10.79
N LEU A 1039 -1.54 42.81 -9.53
CA LEU A 1039 -1.70 43.68 -8.37
C LEU A 1039 -0.55 44.70 -8.30
N TYR A 1040 0.66 44.31 -8.74
CA TYR A 1040 1.82 45.19 -8.85
C TYR A 1040 1.71 46.20 -10.01
N GLN A 1041 0.95 45.85 -11.05
CA GLN A 1041 0.75 46.68 -12.22
C GLN A 1041 -0.31 47.77 -11.93
N SER A 1042 0.11 49.04 -11.94
CA SER A 1042 -0.69 50.27 -11.70
C SER A 1042 -0.85 50.72 -10.25
N GLY A 1043 -0.57 52.00 -9.98
CA GLY A 1043 -0.69 52.65 -8.67
C GLY A 1043 -2.13 53.05 -8.28
N HIS A 1044 -3.13 52.28 -8.71
CA HIS A 1044 -4.52 52.60 -8.38
C HIS A 1044 -4.74 52.47 -6.85
N PRO A 1045 -5.34 53.46 -6.16
CA PRO A 1045 -5.45 53.48 -4.69
C PRO A 1045 -5.94 52.16 -4.07
N LYS A 1046 -7.03 51.58 -4.57
CA LYS A 1046 -7.54 50.28 -4.09
C LYS A 1046 -6.54 49.12 -4.16
N LYS A 1047 -5.64 49.06 -5.15
CA LYS A 1047 -4.62 48.00 -5.21
C LYS A 1047 -3.56 48.18 -4.12
N ILE A 1048 -3.22 49.43 -3.81
CA ILE A 1048 -2.30 49.77 -2.72
C ILE A 1048 -2.90 49.32 -1.38
N GLU A 1049 -4.19 49.56 -1.16
CA GLU A 1049 -4.86 49.16 0.08
C GLU A 1049 -4.94 47.63 0.22
N LYS A 1050 -5.16 46.88 -0.87
CA LYS A 1050 -5.06 45.41 -0.84
C LYS A 1050 -3.65 44.91 -0.52
N LEU A 1051 -2.63 45.54 -1.10
CA LEU A 1051 -1.23 45.21 -0.81
C LEU A 1051 -0.90 45.46 0.66
N LYS A 1052 -1.46 46.51 1.27
CA LYS A 1052 -1.31 46.74 2.73
C LYS A 1052 -1.88 45.59 3.55
N CYS A 1053 -3.07 45.07 3.21
CA CYS A 1053 -3.62 43.91 3.91
C CYS A 1053 -2.75 42.65 3.74
N ILE A 1054 -2.20 42.41 2.54
CA ILE A 1054 -1.31 41.28 2.25
C ILE A 1054 0.03 41.43 3.01
N PHE A 1055 0.61 42.62 3.04
CA PHE A 1055 1.81 42.89 3.83
C PHE A 1055 1.55 42.72 5.32
N HIS A 1056 0.39 43.16 5.80
CA HIS A 1056 -0.02 42.97 7.19
C HIS A 1056 -0.13 41.47 7.54
N TYR A 1057 -0.69 40.65 6.65
CA TYR A 1057 -0.69 39.19 6.82
C TYR A 1057 0.72 38.62 6.93
N PHE A 1058 1.62 38.95 5.99
CA PHE A 1058 3.00 38.46 6.04
C PHE A 1058 3.72 38.92 7.30
N GLN A 1059 3.50 40.17 7.74
CA GLN A 1059 4.03 40.67 9.00
C GLN A 1059 3.55 39.81 10.18
N ARG A 1060 2.22 39.60 10.32
CA ARG A 1060 1.60 38.81 11.39
C ARG A 1060 2.14 37.39 11.47
N ILE A 1061 2.23 36.68 10.34
CA ILE A 1061 2.70 35.29 10.35
C ILE A 1061 4.22 35.18 10.56
N THR A 1062 5.00 36.21 10.21
CA THR A 1062 6.43 36.25 10.52
C THR A 1062 6.70 36.57 11.98
N GLU A 1063 5.84 37.34 12.64
CA GLU A 1063 5.89 37.57 14.09
C GLU A 1063 5.46 36.31 14.86
N LYS A 1064 4.33 35.70 14.45
CA LYS A 1064 3.80 34.48 15.07
C LYS A 1064 3.01 33.64 14.07
N MET A 1065 3.61 32.55 13.61
CA MET A 1065 2.95 31.63 12.70
C MET A 1065 1.76 30.93 13.38
N PRO A 1066 0.54 31.01 12.83
CA PRO A 1066 -0.61 30.28 13.36
C PRO A 1066 -0.52 28.78 13.04
N ASN A 1067 -1.09 27.95 13.92
CA ASN A 1067 -0.97 26.48 13.91
C ASN A 1067 -2.25 25.76 13.42
N GLY A 1068 -3.21 26.49 12.85
CA GLY A 1068 -4.47 25.96 12.34
C GLY A 1068 -4.35 25.33 10.95
N VAL A 1069 -5.49 24.93 10.41
CA VAL A 1069 -5.63 24.35 9.08
C VAL A 1069 -6.71 25.07 8.27
N ILE A 1070 -6.49 25.17 6.97
CA ILE A 1070 -7.43 25.72 5.99
C ILE A 1070 -7.95 24.57 5.13
N THR A 1071 -9.26 24.51 4.94
CA THR A 1071 -9.92 23.55 4.04
C THR A 1071 -10.66 24.27 2.92
N VAL A 1072 -10.37 23.87 1.68
CA VAL A 1072 -11.11 24.27 0.48
C VAL A 1072 -11.92 23.06 0.03
N GLN A 1073 -13.25 23.15 0.06
CA GLN A 1073 -14.15 22.06 -0.31
C GLN A 1073 -15.05 22.48 -1.47
N ARG A 1074 -15.12 21.66 -2.51
CA ARG A 1074 -16.08 21.82 -3.62
C ARG A 1074 -17.25 20.88 -3.44
N PHE A 1075 -18.45 21.39 -3.70
CA PHE A 1075 -19.67 20.61 -3.76
C PHE A 1075 -20.41 20.87 -5.08
N ALA A 1076 -20.89 19.81 -5.72
CA ALA A 1076 -21.65 19.83 -6.96
C ALA A 1076 -22.94 19.02 -6.77
N LEU A 1077 -24.09 19.68 -6.91
CA LEU A 1077 -25.41 19.04 -6.86
C LEU A 1077 -25.64 18.27 -8.17
N PRO A 1078 -25.87 16.95 -8.16
CA PRO A 1078 -26.16 16.20 -9.39
C PRO A 1078 -27.33 16.83 -10.17
N LYS A 1079 -27.18 16.98 -11.50
CA LYS A 1079 -28.18 17.70 -12.32
C LYS A 1079 -29.61 17.15 -12.19
N HIS A 1080 -29.76 15.84 -11.96
CA HIS A 1080 -31.06 15.19 -11.75
C HIS A 1080 -31.70 15.52 -10.39
N LEU A 1081 -30.92 16.05 -9.43
CA LEU A 1081 -31.40 16.54 -8.13
C LEU A 1081 -31.63 18.06 -8.13
N SER A 1082 -31.58 18.71 -9.30
CA SER A 1082 -31.87 20.15 -9.40
C SER A 1082 -33.32 20.40 -8.97
N PRO A 1083 -33.57 21.30 -8.00
CA PRO A 1083 -34.90 21.53 -7.46
C PRO A 1083 -35.85 22.09 -8.54
N GLN A 1084 -37.04 21.48 -8.67
CA GLN A 1084 -38.16 22.09 -9.39
C GLN A 1084 -38.82 23.14 -8.50
N TRP A 1085 -38.30 24.37 -8.54
CA TRP A 1085 -38.68 25.46 -7.62
C TRP A 1085 -40.19 25.71 -7.50
N ALA A 1086 -40.97 25.43 -8.56
CA ALA A 1086 -42.42 25.59 -8.57
C ALA A 1086 -43.16 24.62 -7.64
N ASP A 1087 -42.53 23.50 -7.27
CA ASP A 1087 -43.16 22.42 -6.52
C ASP A 1087 -42.86 22.51 -5.00
N PHE A 1088 -42.05 23.48 -4.58
CA PHE A 1088 -41.69 23.64 -3.17
C PHE A 1088 -42.78 24.37 -2.40
N THR A 1089 -43.29 23.72 -1.37
CA THR A 1089 -44.28 24.26 -0.43
C THR A 1089 -43.65 24.78 0.87
N THR A 1090 -42.31 24.80 0.95
CA THR A 1090 -41.55 25.26 2.12
C THR A 1090 -41.82 26.74 2.39
N GLY A 1091 -42.22 27.05 3.62
CA GLY A 1091 -42.38 28.45 4.07
C GLY A 1091 -41.06 29.22 3.99
N LEU A 1092 -41.16 30.54 3.74
CA LEU A 1092 -39.99 31.42 3.75
C LEU A 1092 -39.28 31.38 5.11
N CYS A 1093 -37.96 31.50 5.09
CA CYS A 1093 -37.18 31.61 6.31
C CYS A 1093 -37.52 32.88 7.09
N ASN A 1094 -37.31 32.83 8.41
CA ASN A 1094 -37.42 34.01 9.26
C ASN A 1094 -36.38 35.05 8.81
N LEU A 1095 -36.85 36.25 8.47
CA LEU A 1095 -36.02 37.31 7.95
C LEU A 1095 -35.58 38.25 9.07
N HIS A 1096 -34.28 38.26 9.36
CA HIS A 1096 -33.65 39.23 10.25
C HIS A 1096 -32.89 40.25 9.39
N LEU A 1097 -33.34 41.52 9.44
CA LEU A 1097 -32.70 42.62 8.74
C LEU A 1097 -31.89 43.44 9.73
N THR A 1098 -30.59 43.63 9.45
CA THR A 1098 -29.73 44.51 10.24
C THR A 1098 -29.21 45.64 9.35
N THR A 1099 -29.08 46.84 9.91
CA THR A 1099 -28.53 47.99 9.20
C THR A 1099 -27.10 48.24 9.64
N GLY A 1100 -26.16 48.24 8.69
CA GLY A 1100 -24.77 48.65 8.93
C GLY A 1100 -23.80 47.56 9.38
N GLN A 1101 -24.25 46.32 9.59
CA GLN A 1101 -23.35 45.16 9.78
C GLN A 1101 -22.88 44.62 8.42
N LYS A 1102 -21.60 44.25 8.31
CA LYS A 1102 -21.06 43.54 7.15
C LYS A 1102 -21.19 42.04 7.35
N ILE A 1103 -21.12 41.26 6.27
CA ILE A 1103 -21.25 39.78 6.32
C ILE A 1103 -20.14 39.18 7.19
N GLU A 1104 -18.93 39.68 7.05
CA GLU A 1104 -17.74 39.28 7.80
C GLU A 1104 -17.77 39.67 9.27
N ASP A 1105 -18.64 40.60 9.68
CA ASP A 1105 -18.79 41.02 11.07
C ASP A 1105 -19.73 40.08 11.86
N ILE A 1106 -20.45 39.18 11.17
CA ILE A 1106 -21.43 38.28 11.78
C ILE A 1106 -20.78 36.92 12.06
N ASN A 1107 -20.55 36.63 13.33
CA ASN A 1107 -19.98 35.36 13.79
C ASN A 1107 -21.08 34.28 13.95
N ASN A 1108 -20.68 33.00 14.01
CA ASN A 1108 -21.56 31.85 14.23
C ASN A 1108 -22.66 31.63 13.18
N VAL A 1109 -22.51 32.20 11.99
CA VAL A 1109 -23.40 31.97 10.85
C VAL A 1109 -22.62 31.53 9.62
N LEU A 1110 -23.30 30.88 8.67
CA LEU A 1110 -22.73 30.66 7.35
C LEU A 1110 -22.58 32.01 6.63
N GLN A 1111 -21.36 32.51 6.56
CA GLN A 1111 -21.03 33.72 5.81
C GLN A 1111 -21.01 33.41 4.31
N VAL A 1112 -21.81 34.12 3.52
CA VAL A 1112 -21.93 33.91 2.08
C VAL A 1112 -21.03 34.89 1.34
N ASP A 1113 -20.20 34.37 0.44
CA ASP A 1113 -19.40 35.16 -0.48
C ASP A 1113 -20.09 35.25 -1.85
N PHE A 1114 -20.21 36.46 -2.40
CA PHE A 1114 -20.83 36.68 -3.71
C PHE A 1114 -19.83 36.48 -4.85
N ALA A 1115 -19.35 35.25 -4.97
CA ALA A 1115 -18.38 34.87 -5.97
C ALA A 1115 -18.95 34.84 -7.39
N ASN A 1116 -18.09 35.12 -8.36
CA ASN A 1116 -18.36 34.75 -9.75
C ASN A 1116 -17.95 33.26 -9.98
N LYS A 1117 -18.11 32.75 -11.21
CA LYS A 1117 -17.74 31.36 -11.55
C LYS A 1117 -16.26 31.02 -11.33
N TYR A 1118 -15.39 32.02 -11.18
CA TYR A 1118 -14.00 31.91 -10.77
C TYR A 1118 -13.83 32.52 -9.37
N ILE A 1119 -13.48 31.66 -8.41
CA ILE A 1119 -13.25 32.05 -7.01
C ILE A 1119 -12.13 33.09 -6.90
N GLY A 1120 -12.35 34.12 -6.08
CA GLY A 1120 -11.46 35.26 -5.87
C GLY A 1120 -11.60 36.38 -6.91
N GLY A 1121 -12.35 36.15 -7.99
CA GLY A 1121 -12.69 37.16 -9.00
C GLY A 1121 -11.57 38.12 -9.40
N GLY A 1122 -11.76 39.41 -9.13
CA GLY A 1122 -10.83 40.48 -9.45
C GLY A 1122 -9.83 40.81 -8.35
N VAL A 1123 -9.61 39.94 -7.35
CA VAL A 1123 -8.82 40.28 -6.14
C VAL A 1123 -7.40 40.67 -6.46
N LEU A 1124 -6.75 40.00 -7.41
CA LEU A 1124 -5.40 40.34 -7.88
C LEU A 1124 -5.37 41.44 -8.95
N SER A 1125 -6.52 42.07 -9.24
CA SER A 1125 -6.65 43.13 -10.24
C SER A 1125 -7.40 44.35 -9.67
N ALA A 1126 -8.32 44.94 -10.45
CA ALA A 1126 -9.04 46.16 -10.07
C ALA A 1126 -10.41 45.89 -9.40
N GLY A 1127 -10.85 44.64 -9.26
CA GLY A 1127 -12.07 44.30 -8.51
C GLY A 1127 -11.93 44.75 -7.05
N CYS A 1128 -12.97 45.27 -6.41
CA CYS A 1128 -12.87 45.72 -5.02
C CYS A 1128 -14.25 45.72 -4.35
N VAL A 1129 -15.07 44.73 -4.71
CA VAL A 1129 -16.38 44.51 -4.08
C VAL A 1129 -16.22 43.46 -2.97
N GLN A 1130 -17.33 42.97 -2.42
CA GLN A 1130 -17.33 42.16 -1.19
C GLN A 1130 -16.37 40.95 -1.27
N GLU A 1131 -16.37 40.16 -2.36
CA GLU A 1131 -15.43 39.05 -2.57
C GLU A 1131 -13.96 39.49 -2.50
N GLU A 1132 -13.57 40.52 -3.27
CA GLU A 1132 -12.16 40.96 -3.27
C GLU A 1132 -11.72 41.59 -1.96
N ILE A 1133 -12.63 42.29 -1.26
CA ILE A 1133 -12.36 42.85 0.05
C ILE A 1133 -12.13 41.69 1.05
N ARG A 1134 -13.01 40.67 1.04
CA ARG A 1134 -12.91 39.51 1.92
C ARG A 1134 -11.60 38.75 1.74
N PHE A 1135 -11.20 38.49 0.51
CA PHE A 1135 -9.93 37.84 0.20
C PHE A 1135 -8.71 38.70 0.54
N SER A 1136 -8.86 40.02 0.59
CA SER A 1136 -7.76 40.93 0.97
C SER A 1136 -7.56 40.96 2.49
N ILE A 1137 -8.64 40.97 3.27
CA ILE A 1137 -8.56 40.97 4.75
C ILE A 1137 -8.31 39.58 5.33
N CYS A 1138 -8.62 38.52 4.58
CA CYS A 1138 -8.32 37.11 4.88
C CYS A 1138 -7.44 36.48 3.77
N PRO A 1139 -6.14 36.83 3.65
CA PRO A 1139 -5.30 36.38 2.51
C PRO A 1139 -5.16 34.86 2.36
N GLU A 1140 -5.39 34.09 3.41
CA GLU A 1140 -5.42 32.63 3.38
C GLU A 1140 -6.42 32.06 2.35
N MET A 1141 -7.51 32.78 2.08
CA MET A 1141 -8.51 32.41 1.06
C MET A 1141 -7.94 32.42 -0.36
N LEU A 1142 -6.85 33.17 -0.61
CA LEU A 1142 -6.21 33.25 -1.93
C LEU A 1142 -5.62 31.91 -2.39
N VAL A 1143 -5.41 30.95 -1.48
CA VAL A 1143 -4.96 29.60 -1.86
C VAL A 1143 -6.02 28.86 -2.69
N SER A 1144 -7.30 29.24 -2.59
CA SER A 1144 -8.35 28.65 -3.44
C SER A 1144 -8.13 28.89 -4.95
N LEU A 1145 -7.44 29.97 -5.34
CA LEU A 1145 -7.07 30.25 -6.74
C LEU A 1145 -6.11 29.18 -7.30
N LEU A 1146 -5.35 28.50 -6.43
CA LEU A 1146 -4.40 27.46 -6.83
C LEU A 1146 -5.10 26.14 -7.15
N VAL A 1147 -6.14 25.80 -6.40
CA VAL A 1147 -6.73 24.44 -6.36
C VAL A 1147 -8.12 24.34 -6.98
N CYS A 1148 -8.87 25.43 -7.17
CA CYS A 1148 -10.25 25.37 -7.68
C CYS A 1148 -10.35 25.68 -9.18
N GLU A 1149 -11.00 24.78 -9.92
CA GLU A 1149 -11.44 25.03 -11.30
C GLU A 1149 -12.66 25.98 -11.33
N LYS A 1150 -13.07 26.47 -12.49
CA LYS A 1150 -14.33 27.19 -12.72
C LYS A 1150 -15.53 26.41 -12.16
N MET A 1151 -16.46 27.09 -11.48
CA MET A 1151 -17.72 26.54 -11.00
C MET A 1151 -18.78 26.44 -12.11
N GLU A 1152 -19.60 25.39 -12.07
CA GLU A 1152 -20.85 25.26 -12.83
C GLU A 1152 -22.07 25.71 -12.00
N VAL A 1153 -23.22 25.86 -12.65
CA VAL A 1153 -24.45 26.45 -12.05
C VAL A 1153 -24.99 25.69 -10.84
N ASN A 1154 -24.59 24.44 -10.68
CA ASN A 1154 -25.00 23.51 -9.63
C ASN A 1154 -23.91 23.34 -8.55
N GLU A 1155 -22.92 24.22 -8.49
CA GLU A 1155 -21.74 24.06 -7.63
C GLU A 1155 -21.54 25.21 -6.65
N CYS A 1156 -20.89 24.91 -5.53
CA CYS A 1156 -20.40 25.88 -4.56
C CYS A 1156 -19.01 25.47 -4.01
N ILE A 1157 -18.33 26.44 -3.38
CA ILE A 1157 -17.04 26.25 -2.70
C ILE A 1157 -17.16 26.72 -1.26
N PHE A 1158 -16.73 25.88 -0.31
CA PHE A 1158 -16.60 26.20 1.11
C PHE A 1158 -15.12 26.47 1.45
N LEU A 1159 -14.88 27.57 2.17
CA LEU A 1159 -13.56 27.96 2.69
C LEU A 1159 -13.64 27.95 4.22
N ILE A 1160 -12.94 27.02 4.86
CA ILE A 1160 -13.06 26.72 6.29
C ILE A 1160 -11.71 26.93 6.95
N GLY A 1161 -11.69 27.58 8.11
CA GLY A 1161 -10.49 27.78 8.92
C GLY A 1161 -9.56 28.90 8.47
N CYS A 1162 -10.04 29.83 7.63
CA CYS A 1162 -9.27 31.04 7.25
C CYS A 1162 -9.41 32.12 8.32
N GLU A 1163 -8.28 32.72 8.72
CA GLU A 1163 -8.24 33.82 9.70
C GLU A 1163 -8.35 35.20 9.01
N GLN A 1164 -9.04 36.13 9.66
CA GLN A 1164 -9.04 37.54 9.28
C GLN A 1164 -7.88 38.26 9.96
N TYR A 1165 -7.04 38.91 9.16
CA TYR A 1165 -5.84 39.59 9.64
C TYR A 1165 -6.02 41.10 9.69
N SER A 1166 -6.80 41.67 8.77
CA SER A 1166 -6.85 43.13 8.60
C SER A 1166 -8.24 43.68 8.89
N SER A 1167 -8.27 44.81 9.59
CA SER A 1167 -9.43 45.69 9.67
C SER A 1167 -9.49 46.55 8.40
N TYR A 1168 -10.69 46.98 8.01
CA TYR A 1168 -10.86 47.80 6.82
C TYR A 1168 -12.07 48.75 6.89
N LYS A 1169 -12.01 49.82 6.09
CA LYS A 1169 -13.11 50.77 5.89
C LYS A 1169 -13.35 51.04 4.40
N GLY A 1170 -14.53 51.59 4.12
CA GLY A 1170 -14.99 51.87 2.76
C GLY A 1170 -15.37 50.64 1.95
N TYR A 1171 -15.77 50.85 0.70
CA TYR A 1171 -16.26 49.83 -0.22
C TYR A 1171 -15.93 50.26 -1.66
N ALA A 1172 -15.63 49.31 -2.56
CA ALA A 1172 -15.25 49.63 -3.93
C ALA A 1172 -14.09 50.63 -4.00
N ASN A 1173 -14.33 51.83 -4.52
CA ASN A 1173 -13.28 52.83 -4.69
C ASN A 1173 -12.84 53.52 -3.39
N SER A 1174 -13.58 53.36 -2.29
CA SER A 1174 -13.21 53.90 -0.97
C SER A 1174 -12.56 52.87 -0.04
N PHE A 1175 -12.33 51.63 -0.51
CA PHE A 1175 -11.67 50.59 0.28
C PHE A 1175 -10.30 51.06 0.80
N GLN A 1176 -10.09 50.92 2.10
CA GLN A 1176 -8.88 51.32 2.79
C GLN A 1176 -8.54 50.32 3.91
N PHE A 1177 -7.26 49.94 3.99
CA PHE A 1177 -6.72 49.17 5.11
C PHE A 1177 -6.78 50.01 6.39
N ASP A 1178 -7.26 49.40 7.48
CA ASP A 1178 -7.54 50.06 8.76
C ASP A 1178 -6.87 49.38 9.96
N GLY A 1179 -5.71 48.74 9.73
CA GLY A 1179 -4.88 48.16 10.78
C GLY A 1179 -5.21 46.71 11.13
N ASP A 1180 -4.76 46.30 12.32
CA ASP A 1180 -4.89 44.93 12.82
C ASP A 1180 -6.36 44.58 13.12
N TYR A 1181 -6.77 43.36 12.76
CA TYR A 1181 -8.05 42.82 13.21
C TYR A 1181 -7.89 42.16 14.57
N LYS A 1182 -8.68 42.61 15.54
CA LYS A 1182 -8.77 42.00 16.87
C LYS A 1182 -10.11 41.28 16.96
N ASP A 1183 -10.03 39.96 17.04
CA ASP A 1183 -11.20 39.14 17.29
C ASP A 1183 -11.70 39.42 18.72
N ASN A 1184 -12.81 40.14 18.81
CA ASN A 1184 -13.43 40.52 20.08
C ASN A 1184 -14.44 39.47 20.56
N THR A 1185 -14.49 38.27 19.95
CA THR A 1185 -15.36 37.21 20.46
C THR A 1185 -14.87 36.70 21.80
N SER A 1186 -15.64 36.96 22.86
CA SER A 1186 -15.50 36.28 24.13
C SER A 1186 -15.67 34.78 23.89
N LYS A 1187 -14.86 33.94 24.52
CA LYS A 1187 -15.06 32.47 24.53
C LYS A 1187 -16.45 32.06 25.05
N GLU A 1188 -17.19 32.98 25.68
CA GLU A 1188 -18.53 32.80 26.23
C GLU A 1188 -19.64 32.96 25.18
N ASP A 1189 -19.44 33.72 24.09
CA ASP A 1189 -20.51 34.01 23.10
C ASP A 1189 -20.69 32.90 22.03
N ILE A 1190 -19.86 31.87 22.05
CA ILE A 1190 -19.91 30.74 21.11
C ILE A 1190 -20.97 29.69 21.55
N PHE A 1191 -21.41 29.73 22.81
CA PHE A 1191 -22.33 28.73 23.36
C PHE A 1191 -23.82 29.04 23.18
N ASP A 1192 -24.21 30.29 22.91
CA ASP A 1192 -25.63 30.70 22.93
C ASP A 1192 -26.27 30.87 21.53
N ALA A 1193 -25.55 30.61 20.44
CA ALA A 1193 -26.06 30.82 19.07
C ALA A 1193 -26.11 29.55 18.18
N CYS A 1194 -25.94 28.35 18.75
CA CYS A 1194 -26.14 27.08 18.03
C CYS A 1194 -27.54 26.52 18.23
#